data_AF-A0A1H3KYE0-F1
#
_entry.id   AF-A0A1H3KYE0-F1
#
_cell.length_a   1.000
_cell.length_b   1.000
_cell.length_c   1.000
_cell.angle_alpha   90.00
_cell.angle_beta   90.00
_cell.angle_gamma   90.00
#
_symmetry.space_group_name_H-M   'P 1'
#
loop_
_entity.id
_entity.type
_entity.pdbx_description
1 polymer ?
#
loop_
_entity_poly.entity_id
_entity_poly.type
_entity_poly.pdbx_seq_one_letter_code
_entity_poly.pdbx_strand_id
1 'polypeptide(L)'
;MKMRATSLRIFLKVMLLNVTILYSSYLFSAVHLIAESGQSAAGFTSEYTYNNLMTPVIGSSGHVAFTGDAIGRNKLNAVWSGLPGQLKVIIKENDSVPGFPDNVFFSSALSTNTIGSRIFAMQAERIIVTESGHVGFIAELKEFGAISQDYPFGVVAYVGGKIYGILRNGDQAPGFSQEYSIRGITNLAFTDAGMVIQAVVADRNSNQSERMGIWFWNFETLELIPSPVANCSYILLSTAISSVNINQSGKVAFSSGLGGALCPSETFGIFKWDQKKTQMILAGGDPVPGMADTTFHLDLDNRGLNIFAINANILSFNDQGEISFPAILRNAANGSAKKSLWVADSSGAIKLLSLEGEFLAEDVNNTFLLPFTEASLPLIASNGLSIVPVKTDSSIAILTGAPRPSQPYANINEAGVSQLSTVLQLADQPPGFGDTWFFSAFSSIAMNKAGQFALSGSVVDANDASRDAWGSPASQKYGIWRGTSKLDLELVAYDGMPVFVDGKEVSFDFALGRFNNGTGAGITTVSESQVIHSSTEGGRATQLNDHGQIVFGGFLDAAGEDFRRGIFLAEGKNNQEERVFALAEQVFPDLFSPTNGVNQTAEGFLFRFYPATNTYLGIKNKTVFVAGERFGSGIIEVGSVENVIVFLEAQ
;
A
#
# COMPACT_ATOMS: atom_id res chain seq x y z
N MET A 1 -31.77 64.06 0.74
CA MET A 1 -31.56 62.67 0.29
C MET A 1 -30.25 62.15 0.89
N LYS A 2 -30.29 61.70 2.15
CA LYS A 2 -29.15 61.17 2.91
C LYS A 2 -29.64 59.86 3.52
N MET A 3 -29.46 58.76 2.80
CA MET A 3 -29.69 57.42 3.33
C MET A 3 -28.44 56.56 3.10
N ARG A 4 -27.95 56.01 4.23
CA ARG A 4 -27.40 54.67 4.38
C ARG A 4 -26.01 54.37 3.81
N ALA A 5 -24.98 55.05 4.32
CA ALA A 5 -23.61 54.50 4.32
C ALA A 5 -23.37 53.50 5.48
N THR A 6 -24.18 53.56 6.54
CA THR A 6 -24.00 52.73 7.75
C THR A 6 -24.53 51.30 7.60
N SER A 7 -25.54 51.09 6.74
CA SER A 7 -26.15 49.77 6.54
C SER A 7 -25.27 48.83 5.70
N LEU A 8 -24.46 49.38 4.79
CA LEU A 8 -23.57 48.61 3.92
C LEU A 8 -22.37 48.04 4.70
N ARG A 9 -21.86 48.76 5.71
CA ARG A 9 -20.74 48.29 6.56
C ARG A 9 -21.13 47.15 7.50
N ILE A 10 -22.38 47.11 7.98
CA ILE A 10 -22.88 46.02 8.81
C ILE A 10 -23.15 44.78 7.94
N PHE A 11 -23.71 44.97 6.74
CA PHE A 11 -23.93 43.86 5.79
C PHE A 11 -22.61 43.23 5.33
N LEU A 12 -21.58 44.04 5.04
CA LEU A 12 -20.26 43.55 4.65
C LEU A 12 -19.53 42.85 5.82
N LYS A 13 -19.69 43.32 7.07
CA LYS A 13 -19.14 42.63 8.25
C LYS A 13 -19.85 41.32 8.56
N VAL A 14 -21.17 41.24 8.38
CA VAL A 14 -21.94 40.00 8.57
C VAL A 14 -21.65 39.01 7.44
N MET A 15 -21.42 39.47 6.21
CA MET A 15 -20.93 38.61 5.13
C MET A 15 -19.49 38.16 5.39
N LEU A 16 -18.55 39.03 5.75
CA LEU A 16 -17.19 38.60 6.09
C LEU A 16 -17.16 37.65 7.30
N LEU A 17 -18.00 37.86 8.32
CA LEU A 17 -18.05 36.99 9.50
C LEU A 17 -18.67 35.61 9.19
N ASN A 18 -19.71 35.54 8.35
CA ASN A 18 -20.25 34.26 7.86
C ASN A 18 -19.31 33.57 6.85
N VAL A 19 -18.58 34.35 6.04
CA VAL A 19 -17.53 33.87 5.13
C VAL A 19 -16.28 33.43 5.90
N THR A 20 -16.04 33.86 7.15
CA THR A 20 -14.88 33.34 7.91
C THR A 20 -15.24 32.05 8.66
N ILE A 21 -16.48 31.91 9.15
CA ILE A 21 -16.94 30.74 9.91
C ILE A 21 -17.29 29.55 8.99
N LEU A 22 -17.68 29.80 7.75
CA LEU A 22 -17.89 28.76 6.74
C LEU A 22 -16.62 28.35 5.99
N TYR A 23 -15.42 28.87 6.30
CA TYR A 23 -14.19 28.47 5.57
C TYR A 23 -13.25 27.57 6.38
N SER A 24 -13.38 27.52 7.71
CA SER A 24 -12.52 26.65 8.53
C SER A 24 -12.86 25.17 8.41
N SER A 25 -14.10 24.83 8.06
CA SER A 25 -14.54 23.43 7.86
C SER A 25 -14.15 22.83 6.50
N TYR A 26 -13.60 23.62 5.58
CA TYR A 26 -13.28 23.17 4.21
C TYR A 26 -11.77 23.08 3.93
N LEU A 27 -10.94 23.16 4.97
CA LEU A 27 -9.49 23.02 4.86
C LEU A 27 -9.01 21.56 4.99
N PHE A 28 -9.89 20.57 4.87
CA PHE A 28 -9.50 19.16 4.92
C PHE A 28 -9.55 18.50 3.54
N SER A 29 -8.73 17.47 3.37
CA SER A 29 -8.87 16.50 2.28
C SER A 29 -10.34 16.10 2.15
N ALA A 30 -10.87 16.03 0.93
CA ALA A 30 -12.21 15.49 0.74
C ALA A 30 -12.16 13.99 1.09
N VAL A 31 -12.91 13.59 2.13
CA VAL A 31 -13.03 12.19 2.56
C VAL A 31 -14.40 11.69 2.18
N HIS A 32 -14.44 10.68 1.32
CA HIS A 32 -15.66 10.10 0.77
C HIS A 32 -15.90 8.73 1.36
N LEU A 33 -17.15 8.45 1.72
CA LEU A 33 -17.56 7.11 2.11
C LEU A 33 -17.76 6.25 0.85
N ILE A 34 -17.05 5.12 0.77
CA ILE A 34 -17.14 4.15 -0.33
C ILE A 34 -18.18 3.07 -0.02
N ALA A 35 -18.13 2.52 1.20
CA ALA A 35 -19.03 1.47 1.68
C ALA A 35 -19.12 1.54 3.21
N GLU A 36 -20.28 1.20 3.76
CA GLU A 36 -20.53 1.22 5.20
C GLU A 36 -21.30 -0.02 5.65
N SER A 37 -20.93 -0.56 6.81
CA SER A 37 -21.71 -1.59 7.48
C SER A 37 -23.18 -1.16 7.66
N GLY A 38 -24.11 -2.03 7.27
CA GLY A 38 -25.55 -1.76 7.31
C GLY A 38 -26.12 -1.18 6.01
N GLN A 39 -25.30 -0.63 5.11
CA GLN A 39 -25.75 -0.27 3.77
C GLN A 39 -25.95 -1.52 2.90
N SER A 40 -26.80 -1.44 1.87
CA SER A 40 -27.03 -2.56 0.95
C SER A 40 -25.73 -3.01 0.28
N ALA A 41 -25.44 -4.32 0.36
CA ALA A 41 -24.21 -4.87 -0.20
C ALA A 41 -24.29 -4.92 -1.73
N ALA A 42 -23.39 -4.22 -2.43
CA ALA A 42 -23.40 -4.19 -3.90
C ALA A 42 -23.26 -5.60 -4.50
N GLY A 43 -24.08 -5.88 -5.51
CA GLY A 43 -24.15 -7.20 -6.16
C GLY A 43 -24.99 -8.25 -5.42
N PHE A 44 -25.58 -7.93 -4.27
CA PHE A 44 -26.55 -8.76 -3.57
C PHE A 44 -27.97 -8.20 -3.70
N THR A 45 -28.96 -9.01 -3.30
CA THR A 45 -30.34 -8.53 -3.12
C THR A 45 -30.39 -7.51 -1.96
N SER A 46 -31.40 -6.65 -1.95
CA SER A 46 -31.55 -5.57 -0.94
C SER A 46 -31.70 -6.06 0.50
N GLU A 47 -31.86 -7.37 0.72
CA GLU A 47 -31.89 -8.00 2.04
C GLU A 47 -30.49 -8.24 2.64
N TYR A 48 -29.43 -8.09 1.85
CA TYR A 48 -28.05 -8.18 2.32
C TYR A 48 -27.47 -6.79 2.53
N THR A 49 -26.76 -6.66 3.65
CA THR A 49 -26.02 -5.45 4.00
C THR A 49 -24.55 -5.75 4.15
N TYR A 50 -23.71 -4.75 3.91
CA TYR A 50 -22.28 -4.82 4.22
C TYR A 50 -22.09 -5.02 5.72
N ASN A 51 -21.05 -5.78 6.09
CA ASN A 51 -20.57 -5.88 7.46
C ASN A 51 -19.08 -6.26 7.47
N ASN A 52 -18.41 -5.98 8.59
CA ASN A 52 -17.01 -6.37 8.82
C ASN A 52 -16.09 -6.04 7.62
N LEU A 53 -16.24 -4.83 7.08
CA LEU A 53 -15.45 -4.35 5.96
C LEU A 53 -13.98 -4.27 6.38
N MET A 54 -13.09 -4.80 5.54
CA MET A 54 -11.68 -5.01 5.86
C MET A 54 -10.77 -4.85 4.65
N THR A 55 -9.50 -4.54 4.94
CA THR A 55 -8.37 -4.54 3.98
C THR A 55 -8.65 -3.79 2.67
N PRO A 56 -9.08 -2.51 2.73
CA PRO A 56 -9.21 -1.75 1.50
C PRO A 56 -7.84 -1.52 0.88
N VAL A 57 -7.79 -1.66 -0.44
CA VAL A 57 -6.63 -1.40 -1.29
C VAL A 57 -7.10 -0.63 -2.53
N ILE A 58 -6.20 0.14 -3.14
CA ILE A 58 -6.49 0.97 -4.30
C ILE A 58 -5.43 0.77 -5.37
N GLY A 59 -5.83 0.62 -6.63
CA GLY A 59 -4.92 0.60 -7.78
C GLY A 59 -4.64 2.01 -8.31
N SER A 60 -3.66 2.16 -9.21
CA SER A 60 -3.30 3.47 -9.79
C SER A 60 -4.45 4.18 -10.50
N SER A 61 -5.42 3.44 -11.05
CA SER A 61 -6.64 4.01 -11.66
C SER A 61 -7.71 4.49 -10.69
N GLY A 62 -7.52 4.29 -9.38
CA GLY A 62 -8.54 4.58 -8.38
C GLY A 62 -9.56 3.47 -8.17
N HIS A 63 -9.42 2.32 -8.84
CA HIS A 63 -10.18 1.12 -8.49
C HIS A 63 -9.86 0.71 -7.06
N VAL A 64 -10.90 0.55 -6.25
CA VAL A 64 -10.79 0.09 -4.87
C VAL A 64 -11.24 -1.36 -4.81
N ALA A 65 -10.55 -2.18 -4.02
CA ALA A 65 -11.02 -3.49 -3.64
C ALA A 65 -10.92 -3.68 -2.13
N PHE A 66 -11.83 -4.48 -1.57
CA PHE A 66 -11.85 -4.80 -0.14
C PHE A 66 -12.56 -6.14 0.11
N THR A 67 -12.40 -6.65 1.33
CA THR A 67 -13.03 -7.89 1.79
C THR A 67 -14.04 -7.59 2.88
N GLY A 68 -14.96 -8.51 3.15
CA GLY A 68 -15.93 -8.36 4.23
C GLY A 68 -17.06 -9.38 4.15
N ASP A 69 -18.11 -9.10 4.90
CA ASP A 69 -19.28 -9.95 5.03
C ASP A 69 -20.49 -9.28 4.37
N ALA A 70 -21.31 -10.08 3.68
CA ALA A 70 -22.67 -9.72 3.32
C ALA A 70 -23.61 -10.42 4.33
N ILE A 71 -24.33 -9.64 5.14
CA ILE A 71 -25.28 -10.15 6.14
C ILE A 71 -26.71 -10.00 5.63
N GLY A 72 -27.37 -11.13 5.41
CA GLY A 72 -28.82 -11.23 5.17
C GLY A 72 -29.41 -12.36 6.02
N ARG A 73 -30.14 -13.30 5.41
CA ARG A 73 -30.59 -14.52 6.12
C ARG A 73 -29.42 -15.39 6.59
N ASN A 74 -28.36 -15.41 5.77
CA ASN A 74 -27.10 -16.06 6.06
C ASN A 74 -25.99 -15.01 5.96
N LYS A 75 -24.89 -15.25 6.66
CA LYS A 75 -23.64 -14.51 6.50
C LYS A 75 -22.86 -15.15 5.34
N LEU A 76 -22.36 -14.33 4.41
CA LEU A 76 -21.51 -14.76 3.31
C LEU A 76 -20.26 -13.89 3.26
N ASN A 77 -19.08 -14.51 3.19
CA ASN A 77 -17.85 -13.77 2.90
C ASN A 77 -17.85 -13.34 1.42
N ALA A 78 -17.31 -12.17 1.12
CA ALA A 78 -17.19 -11.71 -0.26
C ALA A 78 -16.00 -10.76 -0.47
N VAL A 79 -15.65 -10.61 -1.74
CA VAL A 79 -14.69 -9.60 -2.22
C VAL A 79 -15.42 -8.66 -3.15
N TRP A 80 -15.23 -7.36 -2.94
CA TRP A 80 -15.77 -6.31 -3.80
C TRP A 80 -14.64 -5.57 -4.49
N SER A 81 -14.91 -5.10 -5.70
CA SER A 81 -14.02 -4.21 -6.43
C SER A 81 -14.80 -3.27 -7.35
N GLY A 82 -14.25 -2.09 -7.59
CA GLY A 82 -14.78 -1.10 -8.54
C GLY A 82 -14.26 0.30 -8.26
N LEU A 83 -14.60 1.23 -9.13
CA LEU A 83 -14.46 2.66 -8.82
C LEU A 83 -15.44 3.06 -7.69
N PRO A 84 -15.16 4.14 -6.93
CA PRO A 84 -16.13 4.69 -5.98
C PRO A 84 -17.51 4.89 -6.63
N GLY A 85 -18.57 4.42 -5.96
CA GLY A 85 -19.94 4.43 -6.48
C GLY A 85 -20.26 3.33 -7.52
N GLN A 86 -19.28 2.56 -7.98
CA GLN A 86 -19.44 1.49 -8.99
C GLN A 86 -19.02 0.11 -8.48
N LEU A 87 -19.00 -0.09 -7.16
CA LEU A 87 -18.60 -1.35 -6.55
C LEU A 87 -19.43 -2.52 -7.05
N LYS A 88 -18.77 -3.65 -7.28
CA LYS A 88 -19.40 -4.93 -7.62
C LYS A 88 -18.78 -6.04 -6.80
N VAL A 89 -19.59 -7.01 -6.42
CA VAL A 89 -19.06 -8.29 -5.89
C VAL A 89 -18.32 -9.00 -7.02
N ILE A 90 -17.07 -9.40 -6.78
CA ILE A 90 -16.27 -10.17 -7.77
C ILE A 90 -16.35 -11.67 -7.48
N ILE A 91 -16.43 -12.06 -6.21
CA ILE A 91 -16.64 -13.44 -5.76
C ILE A 91 -17.30 -13.43 -4.37
N LYS A 92 -18.15 -14.41 -4.10
CA LYS A 92 -18.78 -14.63 -2.79
C LYS A 92 -18.67 -16.09 -2.35
N GLU A 93 -18.84 -16.31 -1.06
CA GLU A 93 -18.74 -17.62 -0.43
C GLU A 93 -19.63 -18.66 -1.13
N ASN A 94 -19.07 -19.83 -1.36
CA ASN A 94 -19.64 -20.95 -2.12
C ASN A 94 -19.73 -20.75 -3.64
N ASP A 95 -19.20 -19.67 -4.21
CA ASP A 95 -18.98 -19.59 -5.65
C ASP A 95 -17.88 -20.59 -6.07
N SER A 96 -18.03 -21.20 -7.24
CA SER A 96 -16.96 -21.99 -7.86
C SER A 96 -15.84 -21.08 -8.35
N VAL A 97 -14.62 -21.61 -8.40
CA VAL A 97 -13.43 -20.88 -8.86
C VAL A 97 -12.93 -21.51 -10.14
N PRO A 98 -13.25 -20.96 -11.33
CA PRO A 98 -12.81 -21.54 -12.61
C PRO A 98 -11.30 -21.67 -12.67
N GLY A 99 -10.80 -22.86 -13.00
CA GLY A 99 -9.36 -23.20 -12.94
C GLY A 99 -9.02 -24.17 -11.80
N PHE A 100 -9.89 -24.28 -10.80
CA PHE A 100 -9.86 -25.38 -9.82
C PHE A 100 -10.90 -26.46 -10.15
N PRO A 101 -10.80 -27.66 -9.55
CA PRO A 101 -11.83 -28.69 -9.69
C PRO A 101 -13.22 -28.21 -9.27
N ASP A 102 -14.28 -28.74 -9.90
CA ASP A 102 -15.68 -28.29 -9.69
C ASP A 102 -16.19 -28.44 -8.24
N ASN A 103 -15.54 -29.26 -7.42
CA ASN A 103 -15.87 -29.44 -5.99
C ASN A 103 -15.15 -28.44 -5.07
N VAL A 104 -14.44 -27.45 -5.63
CA VAL A 104 -13.68 -26.43 -4.91
C VAL A 104 -14.39 -25.08 -5.03
N PHE A 105 -14.67 -24.50 -3.87
CA PHE A 105 -15.45 -23.28 -3.75
C PHE A 105 -14.68 -22.24 -2.95
N PHE A 106 -14.95 -20.97 -3.23
CA PHE A 106 -14.45 -19.88 -2.41
C PHE A 106 -15.09 -19.94 -1.00
N SER A 107 -14.26 -19.90 0.05
CA SER A 107 -14.71 -19.81 1.44
C SER A 107 -14.70 -18.36 1.91
N SER A 108 -13.50 -17.78 1.93
CA SER A 108 -13.26 -16.42 2.39
C SER A 108 -11.99 -15.91 1.73
N ALA A 109 -11.88 -14.59 1.57
CA ALA A 109 -10.59 -13.99 1.36
C ALA A 109 -9.90 -14.01 2.72
N LEU A 110 -8.66 -14.50 2.75
CA LEU A 110 -7.93 -14.64 3.99
C LEU A 110 -7.92 -13.27 4.71
N SER A 111 -8.50 -13.15 5.91
CA SER A 111 -8.48 -11.91 6.71
C SER A 111 -7.41 -11.94 7.81
N THR A 112 -6.80 -10.79 8.13
CA THR A 112 -5.63 -10.69 9.03
C THR A 112 -5.89 -11.23 10.44
N ASN A 113 -7.15 -11.44 10.83
CA ASN A 113 -7.54 -11.76 12.20
C ASN A 113 -7.68 -13.27 12.50
N THR A 114 -7.63 -14.17 11.51
CA THR A 114 -7.85 -15.62 11.72
C THR A 114 -6.62 -16.38 12.27
N ILE A 115 -5.60 -15.69 12.80
CA ILE A 115 -4.30 -16.30 13.10
C ILE A 115 -4.19 -16.69 14.58
N GLY A 116 -4.95 -17.71 14.96
CA GLY A 116 -4.61 -18.56 16.10
C GLY A 116 -3.57 -19.61 15.71
N SER A 117 -2.28 -19.26 15.75
CA SER A 117 -1.12 -20.20 15.77
C SER A 117 -0.64 -20.96 14.50
N ARG A 118 -1.03 -20.63 13.25
CA ARG A 118 -0.56 -21.41 12.08
C ARG A 118 0.47 -20.67 11.22
N ILE A 119 1.68 -21.22 11.23
CA ILE A 119 3.02 -20.66 10.91
C ILE A 119 3.21 -20.15 9.45
N PHE A 120 2.26 -20.34 8.54
CA PHE A 120 2.53 -20.13 7.10
C PHE A 120 1.66 -19.07 6.39
N ALA A 121 0.64 -18.50 7.03
CA ALA A 121 -0.28 -17.56 6.37
C ALA A 121 -0.15 -16.10 6.86
N MET A 122 0.89 -15.75 7.60
CA MET A 122 0.96 -14.47 8.30
C MET A 122 1.36 -13.37 7.29
N GLN A 123 0.54 -12.32 7.15
CA GLN A 123 0.85 -11.01 6.57
C GLN A 123 1.22 -10.85 5.07
N ALA A 124 1.19 -11.88 4.22
CA ALA A 124 1.21 -11.63 2.77
C ALA A 124 0.11 -10.62 2.41
N GLU A 125 0.41 -9.62 1.59
CA GLU A 125 -0.58 -8.69 1.04
C GLU A 125 -1.67 -9.48 0.31
N ARG A 126 -2.87 -9.52 0.89
CA ARG A 126 -3.84 -10.56 0.51
C ARG A 126 -4.73 -10.17 -0.63
N ILE A 127 -4.85 -8.89 -0.95
CA ILE A 127 -5.61 -8.38 -2.09
C ILE A 127 -4.81 -7.26 -2.75
N ILE A 128 -4.62 -7.34 -4.07
CA ILE A 128 -3.85 -6.40 -4.87
C ILE A 128 -4.74 -5.93 -6.00
N VAL A 129 -4.71 -4.63 -6.31
CA VAL A 129 -5.43 -4.04 -7.43
C VAL A 129 -4.44 -3.44 -8.41
N THR A 130 -4.53 -3.82 -9.68
CA THR A 130 -3.64 -3.33 -10.74
C THR A 130 -4.12 -1.99 -11.31
N GLU A 131 -3.37 -1.38 -12.24
CA GLU A 131 -3.79 -0.11 -12.87
C GLU A 131 -5.07 -0.30 -13.70
N SER A 132 -5.22 -1.42 -14.38
CA SER A 132 -6.45 -1.75 -15.13
C SER A 132 -7.62 -2.20 -14.25
N GLY A 133 -7.47 -2.21 -12.92
CA GLY A 133 -8.51 -2.63 -11.98
C GLY A 133 -8.64 -4.16 -11.86
N HIS A 134 -7.66 -4.93 -12.32
CA HIS A 134 -7.61 -6.36 -12.02
C HIS A 134 -7.35 -6.56 -10.54
N VAL A 135 -7.88 -7.67 -9.98
CA VAL A 135 -7.76 -7.96 -8.55
C VAL A 135 -7.12 -9.32 -8.36
N GLY A 136 -6.04 -9.41 -7.59
CA GLY A 136 -5.39 -10.67 -7.23
C GLY A 136 -5.43 -10.89 -5.73
N PHE A 137 -5.75 -12.08 -5.25
CA PHE A 137 -5.81 -12.37 -3.82
C PHE A 137 -5.55 -13.82 -3.45
N ILE A 138 -5.17 -14.06 -2.19
CA ILE A 138 -5.11 -15.41 -1.61
C ILE A 138 -6.46 -15.72 -0.94
N ALA A 139 -7.10 -16.79 -1.41
CA ALA A 139 -8.38 -17.25 -0.91
C ALA A 139 -8.22 -18.49 -0.02
N GLU A 140 -9.04 -18.56 1.03
CA GLU A 140 -9.42 -19.82 1.65
C GLU A 140 -10.49 -20.48 0.77
N LEU A 141 -10.35 -21.78 0.56
CA LEU A 141 -11.20 -22.60 -0.28
C LEU A 141 -11.89 -23.67 0.56
N LYS A 142 -13.07 -24.10 0.12
CA LYS A 142 -13.82 -25.23 0.66
C LYS A 142 -13.85 -26.33 -0.39
N GLU A 143 -13.60 -27.57 0.02
CA GLU A 143 -13.70 -28.73 -0.84
C GLU A 143 -14.71 -29.73 -0.27
N PHE A 144 -15.77 -30.05 -1.03
CA PHE A 144 -16.74 -31.06 -0.58
C PHE A 144 -16.16 -32.47 -0.72
N GLY A 145 -16.23 -33.25 0.36
CA GLY A 145 -15.86 -34.67 0.36
C GLY A 145 -14.41 -34.99 0.73
N ALA A 146 -13.54 -33.99 0.88
CA ALA A 146 -12.17 -34.17 1.34
C ALA A 146 -12.09 -33.99 2.87
N ILE A 147 -11.75 -35.07 3.58
CA ILE A 147 -11.47 -35.05 5.02
C ILE A 147 -10.03 -34.58 5.19
N SER A 148 -9.83 -33.28 5.39
CA SER A 148 -8.56 -32.69 5.86
C SER A 148 -7.34 -32.82 4.92
N GLN A 149 -7.13 -31.83 4.06
CA GLN A 149 -5.77 -31.35 3.79
C GLN A 149 -5.54 -30.07 4.59
N ASP A 150 -4.38 -29.98 5.24
CA ASP A 150 -4.15 -29.05 6.35
C ASP A 150 -4.32 -27.55 6.02
N TYR A 151 -4.41 -27.15 4.73
CA TYR A 151 -4.48 -25.74 4.33
C TYR A 151 -5.13 -25.56 2.95
N PRO A 152 -6.46 -25.35 2.83
CA PRO A 152 -7.12 -25.21 1.54
C PRO A 152 -6.97 -23.78 0.98
N PHE A 153 -5.74 -23.32 0.75
CA PHE A 153 -5.49 -21.99 0.17
C PHE A 153 -5.21 -22.05 -1.32
N GLY A 154 -5.62 -21.01 -2.05
CA GLY A 154 -5.27 -20.82 -3.44
C GLY A 154 -5.13 -19.35 -3.82
N VAL A 155 -4.44 -19.09 -4.94
CA VAL A 155 -4.37 -17.77 -5.57
C VAL A 155 -5.51 -17.64 -6.56
N VAL A 156 -6.28 -16.57 -6.43
CA VAL A 156 -7.41 -16.23 -7.29
C VAL A 156 -7.17 -14.85 -7.91
N ALA A 157 -7.53 -14.69 -9.18
CA ALA A 157 -7.46 -13.43 -9.89
C ALA A 157 -8.79 -13.09 -10.57
N TYR A 158 -9.17 -11.82 -10.54
CA TYR A 158 -10.26 -11.22 -11.32
C TYR A 158 -9.67 -10.34 -12.42
N VAL A 159 -9.76 -10.79 -13.68
CA VAL A 159 -9.12 -10.17 -14.84
C VAL A 159 -10.15 -10.04 -15.96
N GLY A 160 -10.30 -8.84 -16.52
CA GLY A 160 -11.23 -8.60 -17.62
C GLY A 160 -12.67 -9.07 -17.36
N GLY A 161 -13.15 -8.97 -16.12
CA GLY A 161 -14.50 -9.40 -15.76
C GLY A 161 -14.67 -10.89 -15.42
N LYS A 162 -13.58 -11.67 -15.40
CA LYS A 162 -13.60 -13.13 -15.17
C LYS A 162 -12.75 -13.52 -13.97
N ILE A 163 -13.18 -14.55 -13.25
CA ILE A 163 -12.44 -15.15 -12.14
C ILE A 163 -11.60 -16.32 -12.64
N TYR A 164 -10.37 -16.41 -12.14
CA TYR A 164 -9.39 -17.46 -12.43
C TYR A 164 -8.78 -17.98 -11.12
N GLY A 165 -8.81 -19.29 -10.91
CA GLY A 165 -7.98 -20.00 -9.94
C GLY A 165 -6.64 -20.34 -10.58
N ILE A 166 -5.55 -19.85 -10.00
CA ILE A 166 -4.22 -19.90 -10.63
C ILE A 166 -3.37 -21.05 -10.07
N LEU A 167 -3.28 -21.14 -8.74
CA LEU A 167 -2.47 -22.10 -8.03
C LEU A 167 -3.12 -22.43 -6.69
N ARG A 168 -3.09 -23.69 -6.26
CA ARG A 168 -3.72 -24.14 -5.01
C ARG A 168 -2.80 -25.08 -4.24
N ASN A 169 -2.84 -25.01 -2.91
CA ASN A 169 -2.19 -25.99 -2.05
C ASN A 169 -2.70 -27.41 -2.34
N GLY A 170 -1.79 -28.38 -2.35
CA GLY A 170 -2.06 -29.77 -2.68
C GLY A 170 -1.95 -30.10 -4.17
N ASP A 171 -2.10 -29.11 -5.07
CA ASP A 171 -1.97 -29.33 -6.52
C ASP A 171 -0.53 -29.66 -6.91
N GLN A 172 -0.37 -30.35 -8.05
CA GLN A 172 0.93 -30.62 -8.66
C GLN A 172 1.63 -29.30 -8.97
N ALA A 173 2.88 -29.12 -8.54
CA ALA A 173 3.61 -27.87 -8.69
C ALA A 173 4.06 -27.65 -10.16
N PRO A 174 3.51 -26.69 -10.92
CA PRO A 174 3.79 -26.58 -12.35
C PRO A 174 5.27 -26.38 -12.65
N GLY A 175 5.80 -27.11 -13.64
CA GLY A 175 7.24 -27.10 -13.97
C GLY A 175 8.12 -27.99 -13.08
N PHE A 176 7.57 -28.61 -12.02
CA PHE A 176 8.22 -29.67 -11.26
C PHE A 176 7.73 -31.05 -11.73
N SER A 177 8.41 -32.12 -11.29
CA SER A 177 7.96 -33.49 -11.52
C SER A 177 6.69 -33.83 -10.71
N GLN A 178 6.02 -34.93 -11.06
CA GLN A 178 4.67 -35.27 -10.56
C GLN A 178 4.59 -35.55 -9.05
N GLU A 179 5.73 -35.86 -8.43
CA GLU A 179 5.86 -36.06 -6.99
C GLU A 179 5.84 -34.76 -6.20
N TYR A 180 6.05 -33.59 -6.82
CA TYR A 180 6.05 -32.31 -6.12
C TYR A 180 4.67 -31.66 -6.15
N SER A 181 4.23 -31.18 -4.98
CA SER A 181 3.02 -30.39 -4.84
C SER A 181 3.26 -29.09 -4.10
N ILE A 182 2.37 -28.13 -4.36
CA ILE A 182 2.32 -26.87 -3.63
C ILE A 182 1.93 -27.16 -2.18
N ARG A 183 2.80 -26.81 -1.23
CA ARG A 183 2.55 -26.99 0.20
C ARG A 183 1.98 -25.73 0.83
N GLY A 184 2.44 -24.56 0.39
CA GLY A 184 1.99 -23.28 0.93
C GLY A 184 2.35 -22.12 0.01
N ILE A 185 1.37 -21.33 -0.38
CA ILE A 185 1.58 -20.05 -1.07
C ILE A 185 2.06 -19.03 -0.04
N THR A 186 3.21 -18.40 -0.31
CA THR A 186 3.90 -17.52 0.64
C THR A 186 3.80 -16.05 0.27
N ASN A 187 3.82 -15.72 -1.02
CA ASN A 187 3.83 -14.35 -1.48
C ASN A 187 3.28 -14.23 -2.90
N LEU A 188 2.77 -13.04 -3.25
CA LEU A 188 2.39 -12.71 -4.62
C LEU A 188 2.60 -11.21 -4.89
N ALA A 189 2.78 -10.89 -6.17
CA ALA A 189 2.75 -9.52 -6.68
C ALA A 189 1.97 -9.49 -7.99
N PHE A 190 1.25 -8.40 -8.28
CA PHE A 190 0.36 -8.31 -9.42
C PHE A 190 0.35 -6.92 -10.07
N THR A 191 0.56 -6.88 -11.38
CA THR A 191 0.48 -5.69 -12.23
C THR A 191 -0.31 -5.98 -13.50
N ASP A 192 -0.46 -5.00 -14.38
CA ASP A 192 -1.09 -5.23 -15.70
C ASP A 192 -0.22 -6.05 -16.65
N ALA A 193 1.07 -6.27 -16.31
CA ALA A 193 1.92 -7.18 -17.06
C ALA A 193 1.71 -8.66 -16.67
N GLY A 194 1.08 -8.93 -15.52
CA GLY A 194 0.87 -10.27 -15.01
C GLY A 194 1.09 -10.37 -13.50
N MET A 195 0.99 -11.60 -12.99
CA MET A 195 1.15 -11.94 -11.56
C MET A 195 2.39 -12.78 -11.35
N VAL A 196 3.10 -12.56 -10.25
CA VAL A 196 4.15 -13.47 -9.78
C VAL A 196 3.71 -14.10 -8.47
N ILE A 197 3.89 -15.41 -8.37
CA ILE A 197 3.47 -16.21 -7.21
C ILE A 197 4.69 -16.93 -6.66
N GLN A 198 4.88 -16.88 -5.35
CA GLN A 198 5.93 -17.60 -4.65
C GLN A 198 5.31 -18.60 -3.67
N ALA A 199 5.69 -19.87 -3.77
CA ALA A 199 5.16 -20.93 -2.91
C ALA A 199 6.21 -21.95 -2.49
N VAL A 200 6.03 -22.53 -1.31
CA VAL A 200 6.73 -23.73 -0.85
C VAL A 200 6.24 -24.94 -1.64
N VAL A 201 7.18 -25.71 -2.16
CA VAL A 201 6.96 -26.93 -2.93
C VAL A 201 7.57 -28.09 -2.15
N ALA A 202 6.80 -29.15 -1.93
CA ALA A 202 7.24 -30.33 -1.20
C ALA A 202 7.06 -31.60 -2.03
N ASP A 203 7.99 -32.54 -1.89
CA ASP A 203 7.85 -33.90 -2.41
C ASP A 203 6.81 -34.66 -1.57
N ARG A 204 5.76 -35.18 -2.22
CA ARG A 204 4.69 -35.95 -1.58
C ARG A 204 5.19 -37.21 -0.87
N ASN A 205 6.36 -37.71 -1.25
CA ASN A 205 6.95 -38.93 -0.70
C ASN A 205 8.04 -38.67 0.34
N SER A 206 8.46 -37.41 0.53
CA SER A 206 9.59 -37.07 1.39
C SER A 206 9.30 -35.84 2.27
N ASN A 207 9.54 -35.99 3.57
CA ASN A 207 9.41 -34.91 4.54
C ASN A 207 10.63 -33.97 4.56
N GLN A 208 11.67 -34.21 3.75
CA GLN A 208 13.00 -33.62 4.00
C GLN A 208 13.54 -32.63 2.95
N SER A 209 12.78 -32.24 1.92
CA SER A 209 13.24 -31.17 1.02
C SER A 209 12.11 -30.27 0.56
N GLU A 210 11.92 -29.16 1.29
CA GLU A 210 11.11 -28.05 0.82
C GLU A 210 11.93 -27.23 -0.19
N ARG A 211 11.35 -27.02 -1.36
CA ARG A 211 11.86 -26.10 -2.38
C ARG A 211 10.97 -24.88 -2.43
N MET A 212 11.46 -23.81 -3.03
CA MET A 212 10.64 -22.67 -3.41
C MET A 212 10.37 -22.73 -4.90
N GLY A 213 9.11 -22.62 -5.27
CA GLY A 213 8.70 -22.32 -6.63
C GLY A 213 8.34 -20.85 -6.75
N ILE A 214 8.73 -20.25 -7.89
CA ILE A 214 8.38 -18.88 -8.23
C ILE A 214 7.84 -18.92 -9.65
N TRP A 215 6.58 -18.53 -9.83
CA TRP A 215 5.91 -18.57 -11.13
C TRP A 215 5.49 -17.20 -11.58
N PHE A 216 5.51 -16.97 -12.89
CA PHE A 216 4.92 -15.82 -13.54
C PHE A 216 3.69 -16.24 -14.34
N TRP A 217 2.56 -15.60 -14.09
CA TRP A 217 1.30 -15.76 -14.80
C TRP A 217 1.03 -14.53 -15.65
N ASN A 218 1.04 -14.70 -16.97
CA ASN A 218 0.82 -13.62 -17.95
C ASN A 218 -0.65 -13.54 -18.42
N PHE A 219 -1.60 -13.91 -17.56
CA PHE A 219 -3.03 -14.07 -17.85
C PHE A 219 -3.44 -15.28 -18.70
N GLU A 220 -2.50 -15.92 -19.38
CA GLU A 220 -2.76 -17.08 -20.24
C GLU A 220 -2.05 -18.34 -19.75
N THR A 221 -0.79 -18.19 -19.34
CA THR A 221 0.12 -19.29 -19.01
C THR A 221 0.82 -19.03 -17.68
N LEU A 222 1.09 -20.10 -16.94
CA LEU A 222 1.85 -20.06 -15.70
C LEU A 222 3.24 -20.68 -15.93
N GLU A 223 4.27 -19.85 -15.92
CA GLU A 223 5.66 -20.23 -16.20
C GLU A 223 6.48 -20.27 -14.90
N LEU A 224 7.24 -21.34 -14.70
CA LEU A 224 8.22 -21.43 -13.60
C LEU A 224 9.44 -20.57 -13.93
N ILE A 225 9.78 -19.62 -13.06
CA ILE A 225 11.01 -18.83 -13.16
C ILE A 225 12.20 -19.73 -12.80
N PRO A 226 13.16 -19.99 -13.72
CA PRO A 226 14.26 -20.91 -13.45
C PRO A 226 15.35 -20.26 -12.59
N SER A 227 16.13 -21.10 -11.90
CA SER A 227 17.37 -20.69 -11.24
C SER A 227 18.40 -20.18 -12.27
N PRO A 228 19.12 -19.08 -12.00
CA PRO A 228 20.21 -18.63 -12.86
C PRO A 228 21.46 -19.50 -12.76
N VAL A 229 21.56 -20.33 -11.71
CA VAL A 229 22.68 -21.25 -11.47
C VAL A 229 22.24 -22.66 -11.82
N ALA A 230 22.96 -23.29 -12.76
CA ALA A 230 22.69 -24.65 -13.19
C ALA A 230 22.72 -25.62 -11.99
N ASN A 231 21.75 -26.54 -11.96
CA ASN A 231 21.57 -27.55 -10.91
C ASN A 231 21.23 -27.03 -9.50
N CYS A 232 21.11 -25.72 -9.29
CA CYS A 232 20.54 -25.15 -8.07
C CYS A 232 19.04 -24.98 -8.22
N SER A 233 18.31 -25.15 -7.11
CA SER A 233 16.89 -24.78 -6.98
C SER A 233 16.76 -23.64 -5.99
N TYR A 234 15.67 -22.88 -6.08
CA TYR A 234 15.30 -22.00 -4.98
C TYR A 234 14.89 -22.83 -3.77
N ILE A 235 15.34 -22.43 -2.59
CA ILE A 235 15.07 -23.11 -1.33
C ILE A 235 14.53 -22.13 -0.30
N LEU A 236 13.73 -22.65 0.63
CA LEU A 236 13.28 -21.88 1.78
C LEU A 236 14.37 -21.94 2.84
N LEU A 237 15.00 -20.81 3.13
CA LEU A 237 15.85 -20.70 4.30
C LEU A 237 14.98 -20.21 5.45
N SER A 238 14.90 -20.98 6.53
CA SER A 238 14.05 -20.65 7.69
C SER A 238 14.39 -19.30 8.34
N THR A 239 15.58 -18.78 8.07
CA THR A 239 16.08 -17.49 8.58
C THR A 239 16.04 -16.37 7.55
N ALA A 240 15.69 -16.66 6.29
CA ALA A 240 15.77 -15.66 5.22
C ALA A 240 14.39 -15.21 4.74
N ILE A 241 14.29 -13.92 4.44
CA ILE A 241 13.03 -13.29 4.07
C ILE A 241 12.85 -13.35 2.55
N SER A 242 11.87 -14.12 2.10
CA SER A 242 11.53 -14.20 0.68
C SER A 242 10.55 -13.10 0.28
N SER A 243 10.85 -12.39 -0.79
CA SER A 243 10.01 -11.33 -1.34
C SER A 243 9.92 -11.46 -2.86
N VAL A 244 8.81 -11.02 -3.45
CA VAL A 244 8.60 -11.09 -4.89
C VAL A 244 7.86 -9.85 -5.36
N ASN A 245 8.42 -9.12 -6.31
CA ASN A 245 7.85 -7.90 -6.87
C ASN A 245 7.81 -7.99 -8.38
N ILE A 246 6.85 -7.32 -9.01
CA ILE A 246 6.74 -7.19 -10.47
C ILE A 246 6.45 -5.74 -10.86
N ASN A 247 7.08 -5.25 -11.91
CA ASN A 247 6.80 -3.91 -12.42
C ASN A 247 5.87 -3.94 -13.64
N GLN A 248 5.43 -2.77 -14.12
CA GLN A 248 4.48 -2.69 -15.26
C GLN A 248 5.06 -3.19 -16.59
N SER A 249 6.36 -3.45 -16.68
CA SER A 249 6.99 -4.08 -17.85
C SER A 249 7.04 -5.62 -17.77
N GLY A 250 6.57 -6.22 -16.68
CA GLY A 250 6.60 -7.66 -16.45
C GLY A 250 7.95 -8.18 -15.96
N LYS A 251 8.87 -7.29 -15.57
CA LYS A 251 10.13 -7.70 -14.93
C LYS A 251 9.84 -8.04 -13.48
N VAL A 252 10.59 -9.00 -12.96
CA VAL A 252 10.38 -9.53 -11.62
C VAL A 252 11.65 -9.36 -10.81
N ALA A 253 11.52 -8.87 -9.58
CA ALA A 253 12.61 -8.82 -8.60
C ALA A 253 12.22 -9.65 -7.37
N PHE A 254 13.11 -10.52 -6.91
CA PHE A 254 12.81 -11.39 -5.77
C PHE A 254 14.04 -11.74 -4.97
N SER A 255 13.83 -12.13 -3.71
CA SER A 255 14.85 -12.68 -2.83
C SER A 255 14.57 -14.14 -2.53
N SER A 256 15.61 -14.98 -2.57
CA SER A 256 15.47 -16.41 -2.30
C SER A 256 16.81 -17.06 -1.92
N GLY A 257 16.74 -18.19 -1.21
CA GLY A 257 17.87 -19.08 -1.06
C GLY A 257 18.10 -19.87 -2.35
N LEU A 258 19.35 -20.17 -2.67
CA LEU A 258 19.75 -21.15 -3.67
C LEU A 258 20.41 -22.32 -2.96
N GLY A 259 20.01 -23.53 -3.33
CA GLY A 259 20.58 -24.75 -2.79
C GLY A 259 20.15 -25.99 -3.55
N GLY A 260 20.30 -27.14 -2.90
CA GLY A 260 20.03 -28.47 -3.47
C GLY A 260 21.29 -29.32 -3.59
N ALA A 261 21.10 -30.63 -3.79
CA ALA A 261 22.17 -31.63 -3.70
C ALA A 261 23.36 -31.41 -4.65
N LEU A 262 23.15 -30.69 -5.76
CA LEU A 262 24.16 -30.38 -6.76
C LEU A 262 24.55 -28.90 -6.78
N CYS A 263 24.04 -28.10 -5.84
CA CYS A 263 24.36 -26.69 -5.76
C CYS A 263 25.72 -26.50 -5.07
N PRO A 264 26.68 -25.74 -5.64
CA PRO A 264 28.03 -25.63 -5.11
C PRO A 264 28.11 -25.13 -3.66
N SER A 265 27.18 -24.26 -3.27
CA SER A 265 27.03 -23.72 -1.92
C SER A 265 25.62 -23.19 -1.74
N GLU A 266 25.08 -23.31 -0.54
CA GLU A 266 23.87 -22.57 -0.20
C GLU A 266 24.19 -21.09 -0.06
N THR A 267 23.46 -20.25 -0.79
CA THR A 267 23.59 -18.80 -0.69
C THR A 267 22.22 -18.15 -0.79
N PHE A 268 22.06 -17.01 -0.14
CA PHE A 268 20.88 -16.19 -0.31
C PHE A 268 21.18 -15.08 -1.32
N GLY A 269 20.26 -14.83 -2.24
CA GLY A 269 20.48 -13.86 -3.30
C GLY A 269 19.29 -12.96 -3.55
N ILE A 270 19.57 -11.83 -4.21
CA ILE A 270 18.60 -10.96 -4.84
C ILE A 270 18.68 -11.22 -6.35
N PHE A 271 17.53 -11.47 -6.94
CA PHE A 271 17.39 -11.89 -8.33
C PHE A 271 16.52 -10.91 -9.10
N LYS A 272 16.80 -10.80 -10.39
CA LYS A 272 15.97 -10.10 -11.36
C LYS A 272 15.68 -11.05 -12.51
N TRP A 273 14.42 -11.16 -12.91
CA TRP A 273 14.00 -11.93 -14.07
C TRP A 273 13.33 -11.00 -15.09
N ASP A 274 13.73 -11.14 -16.35
CA ASP A 274 13.23 -10.37 -17.48
C ASP A 274 12.76 -11.35 -18.57
N GLN A 275 11.56 -11.92 -18.35
CA GLN A 275 10.82 -12.88 -19.21
C GLN A 275 11.48 -14.22 -19.54
N LYS A 276 12.79 -14.30 -19.71
CA LYS A 276 13.50 -15.53 -20.11
C LYS A 276 14.81 -15.73 -19.37
N LYS A 277 15.34 -14.67 -18.77
CA LYS A 277 16.64 -14.70 -18.12
C LYS A 277 16.49 -14.25 -16.69
N THR A 278 16.82 -15.16 -15.78
CA THR A 278 17.10 -14.80 -14.40
C THR A 278 18.55 -14.36 -14.29
N GLN A 279 18.78 -13.26 -13.60
CA GLN A 279 20.10 -12.76 -13.22
C GLN A 279 20.14 -12.65 -11.70
N MET A 280 21.23 -13.14 -11.11
CA MET A 280 21.58 -12.82 -9.74
C MET A 280 22.20 -11.42 -9.72
N ILE A 281 21.59 -10.51 -8.97
CA ILE A 281 22.05 -9.13 -8.82
C ILE A 281 23.08 -9.04 -7.69
N LEU A 282 22.82 -9.76 -6.60
CA LEU A 282 23.68 -9.79 -5.42
C LEU A 282 23.54 -11.14 -4.72
N ALA A 283 24.67 -11.73 -4.32
CA ALA A 283 24.73 -12.89 -3.45
C ALA A 283 25.20 -12.50 -2.04
N GLY A 284 24.76 -13.24 -1.03
CA GLY A 284 25.39 -13.20 0.29
C GLY A 284 26.86 -13.61 0.18
N GLY A 285 27.74 -12.80 0.75
CA GLY A 285 29.19 -12.93 0.70
C GLY A 285 29.87 -12.05 -0.36
N ASP A 286 29.11 -11.42 -1.27
CA ASP A 286 29.69 -10.53 -2.27
C ASP A 286 30.39 -9.32 -1.62
N PRO A 287 31.52 -8.84 -2.19
CA PRO A 287 32.23 -7.68 -1.66
C PRO A 287 31.40 -6.40 -1.85
N VAL A 288 31.50 -5.50 -0.87
CA VAL A 288 30.85 -4.19 -0.93
C VAL A 288 31.68 -3.22 -1.77
N PRO A 289 31.13 -2.62 -2.84
CA PRO A 289 31.87 -1.68 -3.67
C PRO A 289 32.46 -0.52 -2.86
N GLY A 290 33.78 -0.33 -2.94
CA GLY A 290 34.49 0.76 -2.27
C GLY A 290 34.86 0.51 -0.81
N MET A 291 34.40 -0.58 -0.18
CA MET A 291 34.75 -0.93 1.21
C MET A 291 35.64 -2.18 1.25
N ALA A 292 36.92 -1.99 1.57
CA ALA A 292 37.85 -3.12 1.69
C ALA A 292 37.41 -4.08 2.81
N ASP A 293 37.65 -5.38 2.60
CA ASP A 293 37.35 -6.46 3.54
C ASP A 293 35.90 -6.52 4.03
N THR A 294 34.96 -5.89 3.33
CA THR A 294 33.55 -5.82 3.74
C THR A 294 32.67 -6.59 2.75
N THR A 295 31.81 -7.46 3.26
CA THR A 295 30.91 -8.29 2.46
C THR A 295 29.45 -8.03 2.79
N PHE A 296 28.57 -8.25 1.82
CA PHE A 296 27.12 -8.25 2.00
C PHE A 296 26.66 -9.53 2.69
N HIS A 297 25.84 -9.40 3.73
CA HIS A 297 25.10 -10.49 4.32
C HIS A 297 23.61 -10.17 4.22
N LEU A 298 22.92 -10.98 3.41
CA LEU A 298 21.49 -10.87 3.16
C LEU A 298 20.67 -11.79 4.09
N ASP A 299 21.36 -12.70 4.77
CA ASP A 299 20.85 -13.47 5.90
C ASP A 299 20.73 -12.55 7.14
N LEU A 300 19.62 -12.68 7.85
CA LEU A 300 19.42 -12.04 9.15
C LEU A 300 19.78 -13.07 10.23
N ASP A 301 21.06 -13.08 10.60
CA ASP A 301 21.70 -14.06 11.48
C ASP A 301 20.96 -14.32 12.82
N ASN A 302 20.97 -15.57 13.27
CA ASN A 302 20.33 -16.11 14.49
C ASN A 302 20.84 -15.50 15.82
N ARG A 303 21.79 -14.55 15.78
CA ARG A 303 22.44 -13.94 16.96
C ARG A 303 21.58 -12.89 17.70
N GLY A 304 20.27 -13.07 17.73
CA GLY A 304 19.37 -12.27 18.57
C GLY A 304 18.60 -11.16 17.86
N LEU A 305 18.64 -11.11 16.53
CA LEU A 305 17.51 -10.60 15.78
C LEU A 305 16.41 -11.66 15.90
N ASN A 306 15.67 -11.63 17.00
CA ASN A 306 14.48 -12.45 17.22
C ASN A 306 13.35 -11.89 16.34
N ILE A 307 13.53 -11.95 15.01
CA ILE A 307 12.60 -11.42 14.00
C ILE A 307 11.52 -12.46 13.76
N PHE A 308 10.59 -12.61 14.69
CA PHE A 308 9.36 -13.36 14.44
C PHE A 308 8.42 -12.67 13.41
N ALA A 309 8.96 -11.96 12.41
CA ALA A 309 8.21 -11.41 11.29
C ALA A 309 8.78 -11.99 9.99
N ILE A 310 8.32 -13.20 9.70
CA ILE A 310 8.65 -14.06 8.56
C ILE A 310 8.03 -13.54 7.24
N ASN A 311 7.59 -12.28 7.18
CA ASN A 311 6.59 -11.82 6.21
C ASN A 311 6.85 -10.42 5.61
N ALA A 312 8.00 -9.81 5.91
CA ALA A 312 8.28 -8.45 5.46
C ALA A 312 8.69 -8.44 3.97
N ASN A 313 7.97 -7.71 3.13
CA ASN A 313 8.37 -7.45 1.74
C ASN A 313 9.59 -6.53 1.68
N ILE A 314 10.77 -7.04 2.04
CA ILE A 314 11.99 -6.24 2.22
C ILE A 314 12.57 -5.63 0.95
N LEU A 315 12.13 -6.09 -0.22
CA LEU A 315 12.53 -5.54 -1.51
C LEU A 315 11.44 -4.60 -2.01
N SER A 316 11.84 -3.40 -2.44
CA SER A 316 11.01 -2.53 -3.27
C SER A 316 11.53 -2.54 -4.72
N PHE A 317 10.64 -2.49 -5.70
CA PHE A 317 10.97 -2.58 -7.12
C PHE A 317 10.14 -1.59 -7.93
N ASN A 318 10.80 -0.65 -8.60
CA ASN A 318 10.11 0.39 -9.38
C ASN A 318 9.98 0.06 -10.88
N ASP A 319 9.23 0.88 -11.61
CA ASP A 319 8.99 0.71 -13.04
C ASP A 319 10.24 0.93 -13.92
N GLN A 320 11.26 1.61 -13.40
CA GLN A 320 12.59 1.76 -14.03
C GLN A 320 13.43 0.49 -13.84
N GLY A 321 12.98 -0.44 -13.01
CA GLY A 321 13.64 -1.70 -12.75
C GLY A 321 14.80 -1.59 -11.75
N GLU A 322 14.75 -0.59 -10.86
CA GLU A 322 15.62 -0.43 -9.70
C GLU A 322 15.09 -1.23 -8.52
N ILE A 323 15.98 -1.84 -7.74
CA ILE A 323 15.67 -2.70 -6.60
C ILE A 323 16.25 -2.07 -5.35
N SER A 324 15.41 -1.68 -4.39
CA SER A 324 15.85 -1.26 -3.05
C SER A 324 15.86 -2.45 -2.10
N PHE A 325 16.91 -2.58 -1.29
CA PHE A 325 17.07 -3.73 -0.39
C PHE A 325 17.89 -3.39 0.87
N PRO A 326 17.56 -4.02 2.02
CA PRO A 326 18.40 -3.99 3.20
C PRO A 326 19.53 -5.03 3.13
N ALA A 327 20.65 -4.73 3.80
CA ALA A 327 21.74 -5.68 3.99
C ALA A 327 22.45 -5.46 5.33
N ILE A 328 23.02 -6.53 5.89
CA ILE A 328 24.01 -6.45 6.96
C ILE A 328 25.39 -6.48 6.30
N LEU A 329 26.19 -5.45 6.50
CA LEU A 329 27.59 -5.46 6.07
C LEU A 329 28.42 -6.12 7.16
N ARG A 330 29.40 -6.96 6.79
CA ARG A 330 30.36 -7.54 7.74
C ARG A 330 31.78 -7.31 7.28
N ASN A 331 32.63 -6.91 8.21
CA ASN A 331 34.06 -6.84 7.96
C ASN A 331 34.72 -8.20 8.26
N ALA A 332 35.38 -8.78 7.27
CA ALA A 332 36.02 -10.09 7.35
C ALA A 332 37.22 -10.11 8.31
N ALA A 333 37.89 -8.97 8.52
CA ALA A 333 39.11 -8.90 9.34
C ALA A 333 38.80 -8.86 10.85
N ASN A 334 37.75 -8.17 11.27
CA ASN A 334 37.43 -7.96 12.70
C ASN A 334 36.03 -8.45 13.12
N GLY A 335 35.20 -8.90 12.18
CA GLY A 335 33.84 -9.38 12.45
C GLY A 335 32.80 -8.31 12.78
N SER A 336 33.15 -7.01 12.71
CA SER A 336 32.20 -5.91 12.94
C SER A 336 31.08 -5.95 11.91
N ALA A 337 29.86 -5.61 12.32
CA ALA A 337 28.70 -5.60 11.45
C ALA A 337 27.90 -4.30 11.61
N LYS A 338 27.29 -3.85 10.52
CA LYS A 338 26.37 -2.71 10.47
C LYS A 338 25.25 -2.98 9.49
N LYS A 339 24.08 -2.43 9.79
CA LYS A 339 22.94 -2.43 8.88
C LYS A 339 23.12 -1.35 7.81
N SER A 340 22.53 -1.60 6.65
CA SER A 340 22.62 -0.70 5.51
C SER A 340 21.43 -0.87 4.58
N LEU A 341 21.16 0.16 3.79
CA LEU A 341 20.15 0.17 2.74
C LEU A 341 20.80 0.54 1.41
N TRP A 342 20.40 -0.16 0.36
CA TRP A 342 21.02 -0.09 -0.96
C TRP A 342 19.99 -0.06 -2.05
N VAL A 343 20.38 0.47 -3.20
CA VAL A 343 19.60 0.41 -4.44
C VAL A 343 20.48 -0.17 -5.53
N ALA A 344 20.03 -1.27 -6.14
CA ALA A 344 20.58 -1.77 -7.40
C ALA A 344 19.81 -1.13 -8.55
N ASP A 345 20.47 -0.35 -9.40
CA ASP A 345 19.80 0.26 -10.54
C ASP A 345 19.47 -0.75 -11.65
N SER A 346 18.85 -0.28 -12.73
CA SER A 346 18.42 -1.14 -13.84
C SER A 346 19.58 -1.92 -14.51
N SER A 347 20.82 -1.43 -14.39
CA SER A 347 22.04 -2.09 -14.89
C SER A 347 22.64 -3.10 -13.91
N GLY A 348 22.15 -3.12 -12.67
CA GLY A 348 22.68 -3.93 -11.58
C GLY A 348 23.77 -3.22 -10.76
N ALA A 349 24.04 -1.94 -11.00
CA ALA A 349 25.00 -1.20 -10.20
C ALA A 349 24.41 -0.90 -8.82
N ILE A 350 25.14 -1.27 -7.76
CA ILE A 350 24.70 -1.16 -6.37
C ILE A 350 25.18 0.15 -5.75
N LYS A 351 24.24 0.95 -5.27
CA LYS A 351 24.47 2.29 -4.69
C LYS A 351 23.99 2.34 -3.25
N LEU A 352 24.80 2.94 -2.37
CA LEU A 352 24.43 3.10 -0.96
C LEU A 352 23.32 4.14 -0.85
N LEU A 353 22.22 3.77 -0.19
CA LEU A 353 21.20 4.72 0.21
C LEU A 353 21.48 5.29 1.61
N SER A 354 21.75 4.39 2.58
CA SER A 354 22.00 4.75 3.96
C SER A 354 22.83 3.67 4.69
N LEU A 355 23.65 4.09 5.66
CA LEU A 355 24.44 3.24 6.53
C LEU A 355 24.15 3.55 8.00
N GLU A 356 24.03 2.51 8.83
CA GLU A 356 23.88 2.65 10.27
C GLU A 356 25.07 3.41 10.90
N GLY A 357 24.75 4.32 11.83
CA GLY A 357 25.71 5.21 12.48
C GLY A 357 26.01 6.49 11.71
N GLU A 358 25.37 6.74 10.56
CA GLU A 358 25.38 8.07 9.94
C GLU A 358 24.69 9.10 10.85
N PHE A 359 25.11 10.37 10.74
CA PHE A 359 24.50 11.50 11.42
C PHE A 359 23.35 12.08 10.60
N LEU A 360 22.32 12.60 11.26
CA LEU A 360 21.28 13.38 10.58
C LEU A 360 21.86 14.68 10.00
N ALA A 361 21.43 15.05 8.79
CA ALA A 361 21.88 16.28 8.14
C ALA A 361 21.53 17.55 8.95
N GLU A 362 20.39 17.53 9.64
CA GLU A 362 19.89 18.65 10.45
C GLU A 362 20.39 18.61 11.90
N ASP A 363 20.85 17.45 12.38
CA ASP A 363 21.37 17.24 13.73
C ASP A 363 22.58 16.32 13.72
N VAL A 364 23.75 16.93 13.53
CA VAL A 364 25.04 16.22 13.46
C VAL A 364 25.47 15.57 14.78
N ASN A 365 24.73 15.77 15.88
CA ASN A 365 25.01 15.09 17.14
C ASN A 365 24.22 13.79 17.30
N ASN A 366 23.28 13.52 16.40
CA ASN A 366 22.39 12.37 16.49
C ASN A 366 22.70 11.37 15.38
N THR A 367 23.29 10.24 15.77
CA THR A 367 23.43 9.10 14.85
C THR A 367 22.13 8.33 14.76
N PHE A 368 21.89 7.65 13.65
CA PHE A 368 20.74 6.76 13.53
C PHE A 368 21.13 5.30 13.34
N LEU A 369 20.26 4.45 13.86
CA LEU A 369 20.18 3.02 13.64
C LEU A 369 19.12 2.73 12.59
N LEU A 370 19.31 1.67 11.82
CA LEU A 370 18.29 1.18 10.89
C LEU A 370 17.41 0.15 11.62
N PRO A 371 16.14 0.48 11.92
CA PRO A 371 15.22 -0.53 12.37
C PRO A 371 14.97 -1.46 11.17
N PHE A 372 15.22 -2.76 11.31
CA PHE A 372 14.78 -3.75 10.32
C PHE A 372 13.53 -4.41 10.90
N THR A 373 12.44 -3.65 10.87
CA THR A 373 11.09 -4.04 11.26
C THR A 373 10.16 -3.83 10.06
N GLU A 374 8.96 -4.41 10.05
CA GLU A 374 8.04 -4.30 8.91
C GLU A 374 7.66 -2.85 8.61
N ALA A 375 7.51 -2.01 9.64
CA ALA A 375 7.24 -0.57 9.52
C ALA A 375 8.41 0.23 8.96
N SER A 376 9.55 -0.41 8.65
CA SER A 376 10.81 0.29 8.41
C SER A 376 11.60 -0.12 7.18
N LEU A 377 10.90 -0.59 6.15
CA LEU A 377 11.54 -0.91 4.89
C LEU A 377 11.67 0.33 4.00
N PRO A 378 12.72 0.40 3.16
CA PRO A 378 12.84 1.50 2.22
C PRO A 378 11.83 1.34 1.09
N LEU A 379 11.13 2.42 0.76
CA LEU A 379 10.37 2.49 -0.49
C LEU A 379 11.16 3.35 -1.47
N ILE A 380 11.17 2.96 -2.73
CA ILE A 380 11.73 3.73 -3.84
C ILE A 380 10.61 4.07 -4.82
N ALA A 381 10.57 5.32 -5.25
CA ALA A 381 9.70 5.82 -6.29
C ALA A 381 10.39 5.83 -7.65
N SER A 382 9.58 5.91 -8.70
CA SER A 382 10.02 5.96 -10.09
C SER A 382 10.98 7.10 -10.43
N ASN A 383 10.93 8.19 -9.67
CA ASN A 383 11.81 9.35 -9.84
C ASN A 383 13.16 9.20 -9.10
N GLY A 384 13.45 8.03 -8.53
CA GLY A 384 14.66 7.72 -7.77
C GLY A 384 14.63 8.24 -6.33
N LEU A 385 13.55 8.88 -5.89
CA LEU A 385 13.36 9.29 -4.50
C LEU A 385 13.11 8.04 -3.65
N SER A 386 13.80 7.94 -2.52
CA SER A 386 13.57 6.89 -1.53
C SER A 386 13.11 7.49 -0.22
N ILE A 387 12.26 6.78 0.51
CA ILE A 387 11.86 7.10 1.89
C ILE A 387 12.39 6.04 2.84
N VAL A 388 13.01 6.50 3.93
CA VAL A 388 13.73 5.63 4.86
C VAL A 388 13.40 6.03 6.30
N PRO A 389 12.64 5.21 7.03
CA PRO A 389 12.50 5.37 8.46
C PRO A 389 13.76 4.89 9.19
N VAL A 390 14.25 5.70 10.12
CA VAL A 390 15.45 5.46 10.92
C VAL A 390 15.15 5.67 12.41
N LYS A 391 15.87 4.99 13.28
CA LYS A 391 15.77 5.18 14.73
C LYS A 391 16.96 6.01 15.20
N THR A 392 16.72 7.14 15.84
CA THR A 392 17.77 7.93 16.48
C THR A 392 17.91 7.54 17.96
N ASP A 393 18.86 8.15 18.68
CA ASP A 393 19.04 7.87 20.12
C ASP A 393 17.79 8.24 20.94
N SER A 394 17.01 9.20 20.48
CA SER A 394 15.88 9.79 21.18
C SER A 394 14.52 9.54 20.52
N SER A 395 14.48 9.09 19.26
CA SER A 395 13.28 9.20 18.42
C SER A 395 13.28 8.22 17.22
N ILE A 396 12.24 8.29 16.40
CA ILE A 396 12.19 7.73 15.04
C ILE A 396 12.09 8.92 14.08
N ALA A 397 12.87 8.90 13.00
CA ALA A 397 12.81 9.90 11.95
C ALA A 397 12.47 9.23 10.61
N ILE A 398 11.80 9.96 9.73
CA ILE A 398 11.55 9.57 8.35
C ILE A 398 12.42 10.44 7.47
N LEU A 399 13.31 9.83 6.71
CA LEU A 399 14.25 10.49 5.81
C LEU A 399 13.82 10.30 4.36
N THR A 400 14.19 11.23 3.48
CA THR A 400 13.96 11.14 2.05
C THR A 400 15.19 11.56 1.24
N GLY A 401 15.39 10.96 0.08
CA GLY A 401 16.47 11.34 -0.83
C GLY A 401 16.80 10.25 -1.86
N ALA A 402 17.70 10.56 -2.78
CA ALA A 402 18.17 9.62 -3.79
C ALA A 402 19.37 8.80 -3.28
N PRO A 403 19.66 7.61 -3.84
CA PRO A 403 20.87 6.85 -3.54
C PRO A 403 22.15 7.64 -3.90
N ARG A 404 23.24 7.38 -3.16
CA ARG A 404 24.52 8.05 -3.42
C ARG A 404 25.02 7.67 -4.81
N PRO A 405 25.59 8.60 -5.59
CA PRO A 405 26.23 8.26 -6.86
C PRO A 405 27.48 7.40 -6.68
N SER A 406 28.11 7.43 -5.49
CA SER A 406 29.26 6.60 -5.11
C SER A 406 29.27 6.32 -3.61
N GLN A 407 29.90 5.22 -3.19
CA GLN A 407 30.08 4.87 -1.79
C GLN A 407 31.19 5.76 -1.16
N PRO A 408 30.88 6.64 -0.19
CA PRO A 408 31.86 7.57 0.39
C PRO A 408 32.79 6.93 1.43
N TYR A 409 32.47 5.74 1.96
CA TYR A 409 33.20 5.14 3.07
C TYR A 409 34.19 4.07 2.58
N ALA A 410 35.40 4.10 3.12
CA ALA A 410 36.45 3.12 2.81
C ALA A 410 36.32 1.82 3.61
N ASN A 411 35.62 1.87 4.75
CA ASN A 411 35.31 0.71 5.58
C ASN A 411 34.00 0.90 6.37
N ILE A 412 33.46 -0.19 6.89
CA ILE A 412 32.17 -0.20 7.61
C ILE A 412 32.15 0.66 8.89
N ASN A 413 33.30 0.93 9.52
CA ASN A 413 33.34 1.70 10.77
C ASN A 413 33.27 3.22 10.53
N GLU A 414 33.54 3.65 9.30
CA GLU A 414 33.33 5.03 8.89
C GLU A 414 31.82 5.31 8.72
N ALA A 415 31.40 6.47 9.21
CA ALA A 415 30.08 7.02 8.95
C ALA A 415 30.20 8.54 8.98
N GLY A 416 29.48 9.20 8.07
CA GLY A 416 29.46 10.64 7.94
C GLY A 416 28.04 11.20 8.10
N VAL A 417 27.84 12.41 7.61
CA VAL A 417 26.50 12.99 7.52
C VAL A 417 25.71 12.26 6.43
N SER A 418 24.48 11.89 6.75
CA SER A 418 23.58 11.30 5.76
C SER A 418 23.27 12.31 4.67
N GLN A 419 23.19 11.83 3.43
CA GLN A 419 22.72 12.65 2.31
C GLN A 419 21.19 12.79 2.28
N LEU A 420 20.48 11.99 3.08
CA LEU A 420 19.03 12.02 3.13
C LEU A 420 18.57 13.19 3.99
N SER A 421 17.51 13.85 3.56
CA SER A 421 16.88 14.96 4.28
C SER A 421 15.82 14.43 5.23
N THR A 422 15.71 15.04 6.42
CA THR A 422 14.66 14.67 7.36
C THR A 422 13.31 15.23 6.92
N VAL A 423 12.31 14.36 6.78
CA VAL A 423 10.93 14.75 6.47
C VAL A 423 10.18 15.03 7.77
N LEU A 424 10.24 14.11 8.72
CA LEU A 424 9.62 14.26 10.04
C LEU A 424 10.33 13.42 11.10
N GLN A 425 10.22 13.83 12.36
CA GLN A 425 10.70 13.08 13.53
C GLN A 425 9.58 12.90 14.55
N LEU A 426 9.67 11.89 15.43
CA LEU A 426 8.84 11.92 16.65
C LEU A 426 9.22 13.17 17.44
N ALA A 427 8.23 13.72 18.15
CA ALA A 427 8.23 15.03 18.77
C ALA A 427 8.04 16.24 17.83
N ASP A 428 8.07 16.09 16.50
CA ASP A 428 7.63 17.17 15.61
C ASP A 428 6.13 17.46 15.80
N GLN A 429 5.72 18.73 15.66
CA GLN A 429 4.32 19.13 15.68
C GLN A 429 3.61 18.58 14.42
N PRO A 430 2.57 17.73 14.57
CA PRO A 430 1.83 17.20 13.44
C PRO A 430 0.97 18.30 12.80
N PRO A 431 1.03 18.49 11.47
CA PRO A 431 0.12 19.39 10.79
C PRO A 431 -1.34 19.04 11.10
N GLY A 432 -2.18 20.06 11.26
CA GLY A 432 -3.61 19.90 11.58
C GLY A 432 -3.94 19.79 13.08
N PHE A 433 -2.93 19.77 13.97
CA PHE A 433 -3.13 19.78 15.42
C PHE A 433 -2.56 21.04 16.07
N GLY A 434 -2.97 21.31 17.31
CA GLY A 434 -2.48 22.45 18.09
C GLY A 434 -1.00 22.31 18.50
N ASP A 435 -0.40 23.42 18.93
CA ASP A 435 1.06 23.53 19.22
C ASP A 435 1.56 22.64 20.37
N THR A 436 0.67 22.00 21.12
CA THR A 436 1.00 21.09 22.21
C THR A 436 0.99 19.63 21.79
N TRP A 437 0.55 19.34 20.57
CA TRP A 437 0.52 18.00 20.00
C TRP A 437 1.85 17.67 19.34
N PHE A 438 2.25 16.42 19.43
CA PHE A 438 3.46 15.92 18.78
C PHE A 438 3.28 14.49 18.29
N PHE A 439 4.04 14.09 17.27
CA PHE A 439 4.10 12.69 16.82
C PHE A 439 4.71 11.80 17.91
N SER A 440 3.99 10.77 18.34
CA SER A 440 4.44 9.80 19.33
C SER A 440 4.84 8.45 18.75
N ALA A 441 4.29 8.08 17.58
CA ALA A 441 4.71 6.89 16.85
C ALA A 441 4.39 7.02 15.35
N PHE A 442 5.13 6.29 14.52
CA PHE A 442 4.77 6.01 13.13
C PHE A 442 4.50 4.51 13.01
N SER A 443 3.45 4.13 12.29
CA SER A 443 3.09 2.73 12.08
C SER A 443 3.43 2.26 10.68
N SER A 444 3.18 3.09 9.67
CA SER A 444 3.29 2.69 8.28
C SER A 444 3.53 3.86 7.34
N ILE A 445 4.07 3.58 6.17
CA ILE A 445 4.37 4.55 5.12
C ILE A 445 4.05 3.89 3.78
N ALA A 446 3.28 4.54 2.92
CA ALA A 446 3.17 4.17 1.52
C ALA A 446 3.77 5.26 0.62
N MET A 447 4.24 4.90 -0.57
CA MET A 447 4.79 5.83 -1.55
C MET A 447 4.24 5.51 -2.94
N ASN A 448 4.04 6.52 -3.78
CA ASN A 448 3.64 6.33 -5.17
C ASN A 448 4.77 6.65 -6.16
N LYS A 449 4.53 6.44 -7.46
CA LYS A 449 5.51 6.67 -8.53
C LYS A 449 6.04 8.09 -8.60
N ALA A 450 5.22 9.06 -8.20
CA ALA A 450 5.59 10.47 -8.19
C ALA A 450 6.44 10.87 -6.97
N GLY A 451 6.67 9.95 -6.03
CA GLY A 451 7.34 10.22 -4.76
C GLY A 451 6.46 10.92 -3.73
N GLN A 452 5.13 10.98 -3.96
CA GLN A 452 4.20 11.31 -2.89
C GLN A 452 4.17 10.15 -1.91
N PHE A 453 4.08 10.45 -0.62
CA PHE A 453 3.94 9.45 0.42
C PHE A 453 2.70 9.72 1.28
N ALA A 454 2.17 8.65 1.84
CA ALA A 454 1.19 8.67 2.91
C ALA A 454 1.82 7.98 4.12
N LEU A 455 1.58 8.49 5.31
CA LEU A 455 2.03 7.84 6.54
C LEU A 455 0.88 7.79 7.54
N SER A 456 0.91 6.77 8.37
CA SER A 456 0.05 6.73 9.56
C SER A 456 0.87 6.67 10.83
N GLY A 457 0.31 7.22 11.88
CA GLY A 457 0.98 7.35 13.16
C GLY A 457 0.02 7.76 14.27
N SER A 458 0.57 7.85 15.48
CA SER A 458 -0.14 8.40 16.62
C SER A 458 0.48 9.72 17.05
N VAL A 459 -0.38 10.57 17.61
CA VAL A 459 -0.04 11.87 18.17
C VAL A 459 -0.57 11.97 19.60
N VAL A 460 0.12 12.73 20.44
CA VAL A 460 -0.23 12.91 21.86
C VAL A 460 -0.18 14.40 22.19
N ASP A 461 -1.13 14.87 23.00
CA ASP A 461 -1.11 16.22 23.56
C ASP A 461 -0.22 16.27 24.81
N ALA A 462 0.84 17.07 24.77
CA ALA A 462 1.77 17.25 25.89
C ALA A 462 1.10 17.81 27.16
N ASN A 463 -0.05 18.47 27.04
CA ASN A 463 -0.79 19.00 28.19
C ASN A 463 -1.63 17.94 28.91
N ASP A 464 -1.86 16.78 28.28
CA ASP A 464 -2.64 15.70 28.88
C ASP A 464 -1.73 14.55 29.31
N ALA A 465 -1.32 14.62 30.57
CA ALA A 465 -0.53 13.57 31.21
C ALA A 465 -1.38 12.38 31.67
N SER A 466 -2.71 12.42 31.50
CA SER A 466 -3.57 11.33 31.93
C SER A 466 -3.33 10.09 31.07
N ARG A 467 -3.47 8.92 31.70
CA ARG A 467 -3.37 7.64 31.03
C ARG A 467 -4.73 6.97 31.07
N ASP A 468 -5.09 6.31 29.98
CA ASP A 468 -6.24 5.42 29.98
C ASP A 468 -6.01 4.19 30.89
N ALA A 469 -7.03 3.34 31.03
CA ALA A 469 -7.01 2.16 31.90
C ALA A 469 -5.88 1.15 31.58
N TRP A 470 -5.18 1.32 30.47
CA TRP A 470 -4.12 0.43 30.00
C TRP A 470 -2.77 1.12 29.90
N GLY A 471 -2.67 2.36 30.37
CA GLY A 471 -1.42 3.09 30.47
C GLY A 471 -1.01 3.85 29.21
N SER A 472 -1.81 3.88 28.15
CA SER A 472 -1.59 4.77 27.00
C SER A 472 -2.06 6.20 27.32
N PRO A 473 -1.45 7.24 26.74
CA PRO A 473 -1.93 8.62 26.94
C PRO A 473 -3.40 8.75 26.54
N ALA A 474 -4.24 9.34 27.40
CA ALA A 474 -5.67 9.48 27.10
C ALA A 474 -5.94 10.43 25.93
N SER A 475 -5.02 11.35 25.67
CA SER A 475 -5.02 12.24 24.49
C SER A 475 -4.50 11.58 23.22
N GLN A 476 -4.05 10.33 23.26
CA GLN A 476 -3.51 9.68 22.07
C GLN A 476 -4.57 9.62 20.97
N LYS A 477 -4.23 10.14 19.79
CA LYS A 477 -5.03 10.02 18.57
C LYS A 477 -4.21 9.38 17.47
N TYR A 478 -4.86 8.64 16.58
CA TYR A 478 -4.29 8.16 15.34
C TYR A 478 -4.63 9.13 14.20
N GLY A 479 -3.74 9.18 13.21
CA GLY A 479 -3.94 9.97 12.02
C GLY A 479 -3.28 9.37 10.79
N ILE A 480 -3.71 9.86 9.64
CA ILE A 480 -3.07 9.65 8.33
C ILE A 480 -2.66 11.01 7.81
N TRP A 481 -1.40 11.12 7.37
CA TRP A 481 -0.86 12.29 6.71
C TRP A 481 -0.38 11.93 5.31
N ARG A 482 -0.33 12.92 4.42
CA ARG A 482 0.26 12.80 3.08
C ARG A 482 1.19 13.96 2.78
N GLY A 483 2.16 13.76 1.90
CA GLY A 483 3.02 14.84 1.42
C GLY A 483 3.98 14.37 0.33
N THR A 484 4.78 15.30 -0.19
CA THR A 484 5.98 15.03 -1.02
C THR A 484 7.27 15.42 -0.29
N SER A 485 7.15 16.19 0.78
CA SER A 485 8.22 16.75 1.59
C SER A 485 7.70 17.11 3.00
N LYS A 486 8.57 17.71 3.83
CA LYS A 486 8.16 18.25 5.14
C LYS A 486 7.20 19.43 5.02
N LEU A 487 7.39 20.27 4.00
CA LEU A 487 6.70 21.57 3.88
C LEU A 487 5.26 21.46 3.39
N ASP A 488 4.89 20.32 2.80
CA ASP A 488 3.57 20.04 2.24
C ASP A 488 2.88 18.85 2.93
N LEU A 489 3.36 18.46 4.11
CA LEU A 489 2.72 17.43 4.92
C LEU A 489 1.33 17.91 5.35
N GLU A 490 0.31 17.14 5.01
CA GLU A 490 -1.09 17.46 5.19
C GLU A 490 -1.79 16.36 6.00
N LEU A 491 -2.57 16.75 7.01
CA LEU A 491 -3.46 15.84 7.72
C LEU A 491 -4.65 15.45 6.83
N VAL A 492 -4.83 14.14 6.64
CA VAL A 492 -5.85 13.56 5.76
C VAL A 492 -7.06 13.09 6.57
N ALA A 493 -6.82 12.32 7.62
CA ALA A 493 -7.85 11.77 8.50
C ALA A 493 -7.27 11.57 9.91
N TYR A 494 -8.11 11.65 10.94
CA TYR A 494 -7.70 11.46 12.34
C TYR A 494 -8.86 11.02 13.24
N ASP A 495 -8.54 10.49 14.42
CA ASP A 495 -9.55 10.10 15.41
C ASP A 495 -10.38 11.28 15.92
N GLY A 496 -11.69 11.11 15.85
CA GLY A 496 -12.68 12.13 16.17
C GLY A 496 -12.95 13.12 15.04
N MET A 497 -12.44 12.89 13.83
CA MET A 497 -12.74 13.74 12.68
C MET A 497 -14.25 13.64 12.34
N PRO A 498 -14.95 14.77 12.16
CA PRO A 498 -16.32 14.73 11.67
C PRO A 498 -16.34 14.31 10.20
N VAL A 499 -17.17 13.32 9.88
CA VAL A 499 -17.48 12.92 8.50
C VAL A 499 -18.99 12.95 8.28
N PHE A 500 -19.43 13.20 7.06
CA PHE A 500 -20.85 13.25 6.74
C PHE A 500 -21.31 11.95 6.08
N VAL A 501 -22.29 11.31 6.69
CA VAL A 501 -22.92 10.08 6.19
C VAL A 501 -24.42 10.31 6.13
N ASP A 502 -25.02 10.16 4.95
CA ASP A 502 -26.43 10.45 4.69
C ASP A 502 -26.88 11.84 5.17
N GLY A 503 -26.02 12.84 5.00
CA GLY A 503 -26.27 14.22 5.42
C GLY A 503 -26.21 14.46 6.94
N LYS A 504 -25.79 13.46 7.73
CA LYS A 504 -25.55 13.59 9.17
C LYS A 504 -24.06 13.59 9.46
N GLU A 505 -23.64 14.48 10.33
CA GLU A 505 -22.28 14.50 10.87
C GLU A 505 -22.13 13.35 11.88
N VAL A 506 -21.13 12.50 11.67
CA VAL A 506 -20.77 11.37 12.53
C VAL A 506 -19.27 11.43 12.83
N SER A 507 -18.86 10.87 13.97
CA SER A 507 -17.44 10.86 14.35
C SER A 507 -16.73 9.67 13.72
N PHE A 508 -15.63 9.91 13.02
CA PHE A 508 -14.73 8.89 12.51
C PHE A 508 -13.68 8.50 13.57
N ASP A 509 -13.33 7.22 13.66
CA ASP A 509 -12.29 6.71 14.57
C ASP A 509 -11.51 5.56 13.90
N PHE A 510 -10.17 5.55 13.98
CA PHE A 510 -9.37 4.41 13.54
C PHE A 510 -9.31 3.29 14.58
N ALA A 511 -9.60 3.59 15.84
CA ALA A 511 -9.46 2.66 16.93
C ALA A 511 -10.60 1.64 16.95
N LEU A 512 -10.21 0.37 16.87
CA LEU A 512 -11.00 -0.70 17.46
C LEU A 512 -11.13 -0.43 18.96
N GLY A 513 -12.37 -0.24 19.43
CA GLY A 513 -12.69 -0.39 20.84
C GLY A 513 -11.99 -1.64 21.38
N ARG A 514 -11.18 -1.49 22.42
CA ARG A 514 -10.38 -2.57 23.02
C ARG A 514 -11.31 -3.71 23.40
N PHE A 515 -11.38 -4.75 22.56
CA PHE A 515 -12.20 -5.92 22.85
C PHE A 515 -11.60 -6.67 24.02
N ASN A 516 -12.17 -6.47 25.21
CA ASN A 516 -12.01 -7.39 26.33
C ASN A 516 -12.71 -8.70 25.97
N ASN A 517 -12.03 -9.59 25.26
CA ASN A 517 -12.36 -11.00 25.35
C ASN A 517 -12.10 -11.39 26.80
N GLY A 518 -13.17 -11.52 27.62
CA GLY A 518 -13.12 -11.76 29.06
C GLY A 518 -12.44 -13.06 29.52
N THR A 519 -11.49 -13.59 28.74
CA THR A 519 -10.78 -14.85 28.95
C THR A 519 -9.27 -14.68 29.18
N GLY A 520 -8.76 -13.44 29.34
CA GLY A 520 -7.37 -13.20 29.76
C GLY A 520 -6.31 -13.51 28.69
N ALA A 521 -6.71 -13.75 27.43
CA ALA A 521 -5.78 -13.80 26.30
C ALA A 521 -5.52 -12.38 25.81
N GLY A 522 -4.23 -12.02 25.67
CA GLY A 522 -3.78 -10.66 25.33
C GLY A 522 -4.51 -10.06 24.13
N ILE A 523 -4.97 -8.82 24.29
CA ILE A 523 -5.65 -8.05 23.24
C ILE A 523 -4.59 -7.56 22.25
N THR A 524 -4.58 -8.11 21.04
CA THR A 524 -3.84 -7.50 19.92
C THR A 524 -4.77 -6.48 19.25
N THR A 525 -4.61 -5.20 19.58
CA THR A 525 -5.23 -4.11 18.83
C THR A 525 -4.53 -3.99 17.48
N VAL A 526 -5.17 -4.48 16.41
CA VAL A 526 -4.75 -4.16 15.05
C VAL A 526 -5.42 -2.82 14.71
N SER A 527 -4.64 -1.75 14.61
CA SER A 527 -5.20 -0.46 14.21
C SER A 527 -5.57 -0.50 12.74
N GLU A 528 -6.80 -0.08 12.39
CA GLU A 528 -7.21 0.11 11.00
C GLU A 528 -6.61 1.38 10.39
N SER A 529 -5.92 2.19 11.21
CA SER A 529 -5.10 3.31 10.74
C SER A 529 -3.88 2.89 9.93
N GLN A 530 -3.58 1.60 9.80
CA GLN A 530 -2.37 1.16 9.12
C GLN A 530 -2.53 1.30 7.60
N VAL A 531 -1.98 2.41 7.07
CA VAL A 531 -1.49 2.44 5.68
C VAL A 531 -0.69 1.15 5.46
N ILE A 532 -0.93 0.43 4.37
CA ILE A 532 -0.07 -0.73 4.07
C ILE A 532 1.31 -0.18 3.75
N HIS A 533 2.37 -0.70 4.39
CA HIS A 533 3.72 -0.27 4.06
C HIS A 533 4.10 -0.78 2.66
N SER A 534 3.88 0.04 1.64
CA SER A 534 4.00 -0.40 0.25
C SER A 534 4.27 0.73 -0.73
N SER A 535 4.63 0.34 -1.95
CA SER A 535 4.70 1.24 -3.10
C SER A 535 3.54 0.94 -4.04
N THR A 536 3.07 1.93 -4.82
CA THR A 536 2.25 1.66 -6.01
C THR A 536 3.02 0.86 -7.06
N GLU A 537 4.35 0.81 -6.92
CA GLU A 537 5.24 0.03 -7.75
C GLU A 537 5.53 -1.35 -7.15
N GLY A 538 5.99 -2.27 -7.99
CA GLY A 538 6.33 -3.62 -7.57
C GLY A 538 5.13 -4.57 -7.49
N GLY A 539 3.94 -4.11 -7.87
CA GLY A 539 2.73 -4.93 -7.96
C GLY A 539 2.23 -5.35 -6.59
N ARG A 540 2.26 -4.43 -5.63
CA ARG A 540 1.91 -4.68 -4.23
C ARG A 540 0.57 -4.06 -3.87
N ALA A 541 -0.05 -4.58 -2.83
CA ALA A 541 -1.22 -3.97 -2.21
C ALA A 541 -0.83 -2.60 -1.66
N THR A 542 -1.54 -1.57 -2.06
CA THR A 542 -1.32 -0.22 -1.58
C THR A 542 -2.63 0.43 -1.18
N GLN A 543 -2.54 1.32 -0.21
CA GLN A 543 -3.63 2.21 0.20
C GLN A 543 -3.47 3.61 -0.37
N LEU A 544 -2.38 3.88 -1.10
CA LEU A 544 -2.10 5.12 -1.81
C LEU A 544 -2.02 4.82 -3.31
N ASN A 545 -2.65 5.63 -4.17
CA ASN A 545 -2.49 5.50 -5.62
C ASN A 545 -1.59 6.60 -6.23
N ASP A 546 -1.34 6.50 -7.54
CA ASP A 546 -0.48 7.44 -8.28
C ASP A 546 -1.08 8.86 -8.41
N HIS A 547 -2.38 9.01 -8.13
CA HIS A 547 -3.01 10.31 -8.02
C HIS A 547 -2.93 10.90 -6.60
N GLY A 548 -2.34 10.21 -5.64
CA GLY A 548 -2.28 10.68 -4.25
C GLY A 548 -3.60 10.51 -3.47
N GLN A 549 -4.52 9.70 -3.99
CA GLN A 549 -5.72 9.29 -3.26
C GLN A 549 -5.35 8.19 -2.25
N ILE A 550 -5.96 8.22 -1.08
CA ILE A 550 -5.71 7.26 -0.01
C ILE A 550 -7.01 6.55 0.34
N VAL A 551 -7.02 5.21 0.27
CA VAL A 551 -8.14 4.40 0.77
C VAL A 551 -7.81 3.84 2.15
N PHE A 552 -8.75 3.91 3.09
CA PHE A 552 -8.56 3.43 4.45
C PHE A 552 -9.87 2.93 5.06
N GLY A 553 -9.76 2.13 6.12
CA GLY A 553 -10.91 1.69 6.93
C GLY A 553 -11.01 2.48 8.23
N GLY A 554 -12.20 2.50 8.82
CA GLY A 554 -12.38 2.97 10.19
C GLY A 554 -13.82 2.82 10.68
N PHE A 555 -14.07 3.30 11.89
CA PHE A 555 -15.35 3.21 12.58
C PHE A 555 -16.10 4.53 12.52
N LEU A 556 -17.43 4.44 12.47
CA LEU A 556 -18.35 5.55 12.58
C LEU A 556 -19.09 5.47 13.91
N ASP A 557 -19.15 6.57 14.64
CA ASP A 557 -19.83 6.71 15.93
C ASP A 557 -19.40 5.66 16.97
N ALA A 558 -18.09 5.47 17.16
CA ALA A 558 -17.51 4.46 18.04
C ALA A 558 -17.99 4.51 19.53
N ALA A 559 -18.69 5.57 19.94
CA ALA A 559 -19.30 5.69 21.26
C ALA A 559 -20.66 4.97 21.39
N GLY A 560 -21.28 4.53 20.29
CA GLY A 560 -22.56 3.81 20.26
C GLY A 560 -22.42 2.29 20.42
N GLU A 561 -23.52 1.60 20.70
CA GLU A 561 -23.57 0.13 20.71
C GLU A 561 -23.48 -0.48 19.29
N ASP A 562 -23.83 0.31 18.26
CA ASP A 562 -23.81 -0.10 16.85
C ASP A 562 -22.49 0.31 16.18
N PHE A 563 -21.48 -0.56 16.25
CA PHE A 563 -20.20 -0.37 15.57
C PHE A 563 -20.35 -0.47 14.05
N ARG A 564 -20.49 0.67 13.38
CA ARG A 564 -20.50 0.74 11.92
C ARG A 564 -19.06 0.92 11.42
N ARG A 565 -18.64 0.06 10.48
CA ARG A 565 -17.35 0.19 9.79
C ARG A 565 -17.57 0.84 8.44
N GLY A 566 -16.69 1.76 8.07
CA GLY A 566 -16.67 2.36 6.74
C GLY A 566 -15.36 2.09 6.01
N ILE A 567 -15.43 2.02 4.68
CA ILE A 567 -14.29 2.19 3.79
C ILE A 567 -14.36 3.62 3.25
N PHE A 568 -13.26 4.35 3.35
CA PHE A 568 -13.18 5.75 3.00
C PHE A 568 -12.11 6.00 1.93
N LEU A 569 -12.34 7.00 1.09
CA LEU A 569 -11.38 7.53 0.12
C LEU A 569 -11.07 8.98 0.45
N ALA A 570 -9.81 9.28 0.75
CA ALA A 570 -9.32 10.64 0.85
C ALA A 570 -8.66 11.09 -0.45
N GLU A 571 -9.03 12.28 -0.93
CA GLU A 571 -8.48 12.85 -2.16
C GLU A 571 -7.61 14.09 -1.91
N GLY A 572 -6.56 14.25 -2.72
CA GLY A 572 -5.68 15.43 -2.74
C GLY A 572 -6.45 16.74 -2.71
N LYS A 573 -6.07 17.71 -1.85
CA LYS A 573 -6.55 19.10 -1.97
C LYS A 573 -6.29 19.67 -3.37
N ASN A 574 -5.17 19.25 -3.96
CA ASN A 574 -4.70 19.70 -5.27
C ASN A 574 -5.27 18.86 -6.43
N ASN A 575 -6.22 17.95 -6.17
CA ASN A 575 -6.79 17.06 -7.20
C ASN A 575 -8.22 17.44 -7.58
N GLN A 576 -8.75 18.55 -7.08
CA GLN A 576 -10.13 18.95 -7.43
C GLN A 576 -10.28 19.17 -8.94
N GLU A 577 -9.25 19.71 -9.58
CA GLU A 577 -9.22 19.88 -11.03
C GLU A 577 -9.25 18.55 -11.78
N GLU A 578 -8.44 17.58 -11.35
CA GLU A 578 -8.45 16.23 -11.94
C GLU A 578 -9.79 15.53 -11.74
N ARG A 579 -10.39 15.74 -10.56
CA ARG A 579 -11.68 15.21 -10.20
C ARG A 579 -12.79 15.72 -11.10
N VAL A 580 -12.75 17.00 -11.51
CA VAL A 580 -13.68 17.54 -12.50
C VAL A 580 -13.57 16.78 -13.83
N PHE A 581 -12.35 16.49 -14.31
CA PHE A 581 -12.18 15.72 -15.55
C PHE A 581 -12.73 14.30 -15.41
N ALA A 582 -12.35 13.59 -14.35
CA ALA A 582 -12.77 12.21 -14.12
C ALA A 582 -14.29 12.07 -13.95
N LEU A 583 -14.92 12.93 -13.14
CA LEU A 583 -16.36 12.92 -12.95
C LEU A 583 -17.11 13.28 -14.24
N ALA A 584 -16.61 14.26 -15.02
CA ALA A 584 -17.25 14.63 -16.28
C ALA A 584 -17.19 13.49 -17.30
N GLU A 585 -16.05 12.80 -17.41
CA GLU A 585 -15.87 11.60 -18.22
C GLU A 585 -16.81 10.46 -17.82
N GLN A 586 -17.00 10.25 -16.52
CA GLN A 586 -17.88 9.23 -15.98
C GLN A 586 -19.36 9.55 -16.23
N VAL A 587 -19.78 10.78 -15.96
CA VAL A 587 -21.19 11.21 -15.98
C VAL A 587 -21.66 11.50 -17.41
N PHE A 588 -20.79 12.05 -18.25
CA PHE A 588 -21.11 12.44 -19.62
C PHE A 588 -20.14 11.83 -20.65
N PRO A 589 -20.06 10.49 -20.76
CA PRO A 589 -19.14 9.83 -21.67
C PRO A 589 -19.37 10.18 -23.15
N ASP A 590 -20.61 10.53 -23.52
CA ASP A 590 -20.95 10.99 -24.88
C ASP A 590 -20.39 12.39 -25.22
N LEU A 591 -19.93 13.14 -24.22
CA LEU A 591 -19.32 14.46 -24.36
C LEU A 591 -17.81 14.41 -24.12
N PHE A 592 -17.34 13.55 -23.22
CA PHE A 592 -15.94 13.49 -22.78
C PHE A 592 -15.39 12.08 -22.97
N SER A 593 -15.02 11.76 -24.23
CA SER A 593 -14.47 10.45 -24.61
C SER A 593 -13.30 10.57 -25.59
N PRO A 594 -12.28 9.70 -25.52
CA PRO A 594 -12.11 8.61 -24.54
C PRO A 594 -11.82 9.13 -23.12
N THR A 595 -12.09 8.31 -22.11
CA THR A 595 -11.73 8.59 -20.71
C THR A 595 -10.20 8.55 -20.53
N ASN A 596 -9.69 9.14 -19.44
CA ASN A 596 -8.27 9.20 -19.10
C ASN A 596 -7.39 9.90 -20.16
N GLY A 597 -7.91 10.98 -20.76
CA GLY A 597 -7.11 11.82 -21.66
C GLY A 597 -5.93 12.47 -20.94
N VAL A 598 -4.90 12.86 -21.70
CA VAL A 598 -3.73 13.56 -21.12
C VAL A 598 -4.08 15.02 -20.84
N ASN A 599 -3.84 15.46 -19.60
CA ASN A 599 -3.93 16.87 -19.24
C ASN A 599 -2.85 17.70 -19.92
N GLN A 600 -3.24 18.86 -20.41
CA GLN A 600 -2.40 19.83 -21.09
C GLN A 600 -2.50 21.17 -20.38
N THR A 601 -1.47 22.00 -20.52
CA THR A 601 -1.50 23.38 -20.03
C THR A 601 -1.25 24.35 -21.15
N ALA A 602 -2.11 25.36 -21.28
CA ALA A 602 -1.95 26.45 -22.25
C ALA A 602 -2.66 27.71 -21.75
N GLU A 603 -2.02 28.87 -21.89
CA GLU A 603 -2.63 30.17 -21.57
C GLU A 603 -3.24 30.26 -20.15
N GLY A 604 -2.65 29.54 -19.19
CA GLY A 604 -3.12 29.46 -17.80
C GLY A 604 -4.31 28.53 -17.58
N PHE A 605 -4.74 27.77 -18.59
CA PHE A 605 -5.65 26.65 -18.42
C PHE A 605 -4.87 25.37 -18.12
N LEU A 606 -5.42 24.56 -17.22
CA LEU A 606 -5.24 23.11 -17.20
C LEU A 606 -6.43 22.51 -17.94
N PHE A 607 -6.24 21.79 -19.03
CA PHE A 607 -7.34 21.30 -19.86
C PHE A 607 -7.08 19.91 -20.44
N ARG A 608 -8.15 19.23 -20.85
CA ARG A 608 -8.12 17.94 -21.54
C ARG A 608 -8.90 18.04 -22.84
N PHE A 609 -8.31 17.51 -23.91
CA PHE A 609 -8.94 17.42 -25.22
C PHE A 609 -9.44 15.99 -25.45
N TYR A 610 -10.70 15.88 -25.87
CA TYR A 610 -11.41 14.64 -26.11
C TYR A 610 -11.59 14.46 -27.63
N PRO A 611 -10.67 13.74 -28.29
CA PRO A 611 -10.64 13.66 -29.75
C PRO A 611 -11.87 12.98 -30.37
N ALA A 612 -12.52 12.05 -29.65
CA ALA A 612 -13.69 11.34 -30.21
C ALA A 612 -14.93 12.25 -30.29
N THR A 613 -15.02 13.25 -29.42
CA THR A 613 -16.15 14.17 -29.32
C THR A 613 -15.80 15.59 -29.75
N ASN A 614 -14.55 15.83 -30.17
CA ASN A 614 -13.98 17.14 -30.49
C ASN A 614 -14.30 18.20 -29.42
N THR A 615 -14.13 17.81 -28.15
CA THR A 615 -14.52 18.61 -26.98
C THR A 615 -13.31 18.92 -26.10
N TYR A 616 -13.33 20.07 -25.44
CA TYR A 616 -12.35 20.48 -24.44
C TYR A 616 -13.05 20.69 -23.11
N LEU A 617 -12.46 20.19 -22.04
CA LEU A 617 -12.80 20.54 -20.65
C LEU A 617 -11.56 21.21 -20.07
N GLY A 618 -11.69 22.43 -19.56
CA GLY A 618 -10.57 23.24 -19.10
C GLY A 618 -10.86 23.91 -17.78
N ILE A 619 -9.81 24.21 -17.02
CA ILE A 619 -9.89 24.84 -15.71
C ILE A 619 -8.87 25.96 -15.64
N LYS A 620 -9.32 27.14 -15.24
CA LYS A 620 -8.48 28.32 -15.07
C LYS A 620 -8.97 29.13 -13.88
N ASN A 621 -8.06 29.47 -12.97
CA ASN A 621 -8.38 30.22 -11.75
C ASN A 621 -9.53 29.60 -10.93
N LYS A 622 -9.55 28.28 -10.79
CA LYS A 622 -10.63 27.49 -10.15
C LYS A 622 -12.01 27.63 -10.79
N THR A 623 -12.07 28.05 -12.05
CA THR A 623 -13.28 28.06 -12.86
C THR A 623 -13.16 27.02 -13.96
N VAL A 624 -14.21 26.22 -14.13
CA VAL A 624 -14.34 25.18 -15.16
C VAL A 624 -14.98 25.79 -16.41
N PHE A 625 -14.44 25.40 -17.55
CA PHE A 625 -14.82 25.83 -18.87
C PHE A 625 -14.96 24.63 -19.81
N VAL A 626 -15.88 24.72 -20.78
CA VAL A 626 -16.03 23.75 -21.85
C VAL A 626 -15.96 24.42 -23.21
N ALA A 627 -15.45 23.73 -24.21
CA ALA A 627 -15.45 24.18 -25.61
C ALA A 627 -15.58 22.98 -26.56
N GLY A 628 -15.91 23.23 -27.83
CA GLY A 628 -16.04 22.19 -28.85
C GLY A 628 -17.38 22.26 -29.58
N GLU A 629 -17.52 21.48 -30.65
CA GLU A 629 -18.67 21.58 -31.58
C GLU A 629 -20.04 21.46 -30.89
N ARG A 630 -20.14 20.61 -29.86
CA ARG A 630 -21.39 20.43 -29.08
C ARG A 630 -21.74 21.60 -28.17
N PHE A 631 -20.76 22.44 -27.85
CA PHE A 631 -20.92 23.63 -27.01
C PHE A 631 -20.92 24.94 -27.82
N GLY A 632 -20.68 24.87 -29.14
CA GLY A 632 -20.61 26.03 -30.03
C GLY A 632 -19.19 26.55 -30.27
N SER A 633 -19.07 27.68 -30.97
CA SER A 633 -17.76 28.20 -31.43
C SER A 633 -16.93 28.92 -30.36
N GLY A 634 -17.32 28.88 -29.09
CA GLY A 634 -16.68 29.63 -28.00
C GLY A 634 -16.35 28.78 -26.77
N ILE A 635 -15.56 29.35 -25.87
CA ILE A 635 -15.30 28.80 -24.54
C ILE A 635 -16.45 29.23 -23.63
N ILE A 636 -17.15 28.27 -23.04
CA ILE A 636 -18.27 28.49 -22.12
C ILE A 636 -17.80 28.25 -20.70
N GLU A 637 -18.03 29.22 -19.82
CA GLU A 637 -17.85 29.05 -18.37
C GLU A 637 -18.98 28.19 -17.80
N VAL A 638 -18.62 27.12 -17.09
CA VAL A 638 -19.58 26.21 -16.45
C VAL A 638 -19.83 26.63 -15.00
N GLY A 639 -18.77 27.00 -14.27
CA GLY A 639 -18.84 27.39 -12.87
C GLY A 639 -17.51 27.20 -12.16
N SER A 640 -17.45 27.43 -10.84
CA SER A 640 -16.25 27.10 -10.07
C SER A 640 -16.02 25.58 -10.02
N VAL A 641 -14.77 25.16 -9.82
CA VAL A 641 -14.40 23.75 -9.65
C VAL A 641 -15.27 23.08 -8.58
N GLU A 642 -15.46 23.73 -7.44
CA GLU A 642 -16.26 23.20 -6.34
C GLU A 642 -17.73 23.01 -6.74
N ASN A 643 -18.34 24.00 -7.41
CA ASN A 643 -19.74 23.92 -7.84
C ASN A 643 -19.93 22.85 -8.92
N VAL A 644 -18.97 22.71 -9.82
CA VAL A 644 -19.04 21.72 -10.89
C VAL A 644 -18.87 20.30 -10.34
N ILE A 645 -17.99 20.08 -9.37
CA ILE A 645 -17.88 18.79 -8.67
C ILE A 645 -19.22 18.41 -8.05
N VAL A 646 -19.83 19.30 -7.26
CA VAL A 646 -21.14 19.05 -6.63
C VAL A 646 -22.22 18.75 -7.67
N PHE A 647 -22.22 19.47 -8.79
CA PHE A 647 -23.15 19.22 -9.89
C PHE A 647 -22.97 17.83 -10.51
N LEU A 648 -21.71 17.44 -10.76
CA LEU A 648 -21.35 16.16 -11.37
C LEU A 648 -21.66 14.98 -10.44
N GLU A 649 -21.38 15.10 -9.14
CA GLU A 649 -21.70 14.07 -8.15
C GLU A 649 -23.21 13.85 -7.96
N ALA A 650 -24.03 14.84 -8.30
CA ALA A 650 -25.49 14.76 -8.19
C ALA A 650 -26.19 14.14 -9.41
N GLN A 651 -25.45 13.84 -10.49
CA GLN A 651 -25.96 13.14 -11.68
C GLN A 651 -25.86 11.63 -11.51
#